data_AF-A0A955MPD9-F1
#
_entry.id   AF-A0A955MPD9-F1
#
_cell.length_a   1.000
_cell.length_b   1.000
_cell.length_c   1.000
_cell.angle_alpha   90.00
_cell.angle_beta   90.00
_cell.angle_gamma   90.00
#
_symmetry.space_group_name_H-M   'P 1'
#
loop_
_entity.id
_entity.type
_entity.pdbx_description
1 polymer ?
#
loop_
_entity_poly.entity_id
_entity_poly.type
_entity_poly.pdbx_seq_one_letter_code
_entity_poly.pdbx_strand_id
1 'polypeptide(L)'
;MKNLSEQLFVKRSAHWLTAVLFSAVMILSSAMGQSLTPGVDENTVAFWPFDEPEYFNMPLTDAGPNHYDLRLRLGGRLTPGKYGNALQILGEELPACMYAEVGTQHQVPDITTRAVDAPTSILQTLAGPEWTWEFWLRLEQTPQSEVALMHLAVPSDSDDDHLNRLYLALTPGAGAVVLRDWSARASGEHLSLRISKSITDGGWHHLAIVKSGQPTTYRLFVDGVQQSPSEPIAPGAPGLSQGNIDYTPGLIRVSYDRPNFVESQHAFVDHFFDFDFYNYMHKAWSARWRGWIRGPISGEVTFTIDAWKDARLYIDDTLVIDGWSPNTTRTGSVTMTEGELAPIILEYGNEDPLTRPRLSLSWNWAGHDEELVPPESFFYSPQDAQYVASQVNGDFLNNEPKDFEMRVGTTVGASLPMSGWVDELRFSRVARYHKDGAPPQSFTYNYGPDAPEPSRPNGPPLLFASNTAAPDPLPLGGYKHVFIDDAILDRQSGLTIASNPWTSRTKTDLNISGDPSVLEVDGQIRIYTTNGDMWNLGPTYEINLKEGRRSAQSVYTSDDGITFTTPNLGFYELDGNTNNSVVIKEPVHCQVFEDTNPDAPAAARFKFTAYYMTRGIYVYYSPDGIHWRRNETIMEPFDCGGGVESFWDDQRGEYFSYIRNEGYLWGFGTAGGRASALARTREPMKPWPFTPADNANVFIDAWDMPSMSTELPTPIAPG
;
A
#
# COMPACT_ATOMS: atom_id res chain seq x y z
N MET A 1 -7.24 -42.05 -52.75
CA MET A 1 -7.60 -42.06 -51.31
C MET A 1 -6.40 -42.24 -50.36
N LYS A 2 -5.28 -42.89 -50.74
CA LYS A 2 -4.09 -43.01 -49.85
C LYS A 2 -3.27 -41.71 -49.67
N ASN A 3 -3.23 -40.80 -50.64
CA ASN A 3 -2.44 -39.55 -50.52
C ASN A 3 -3.09 -38.46 -49.66
N LEU A 4 -4.42 -38.48 -49.46
CA LEU A 4 -5.09 -37.48 -48.61
C LEU A 4 -4.91 -37.79 -47.12
N SER A 5 -4.87 -39.07 -46.74
CA SER A 5 -4.66 -39.48 -45.35
C SER A 5 -3.25 -39.21 -44.86
N GLU A 6 -2.23 -39.34 -45.71
CA GLU A 6 -0.84 -39.00 -45.33
C GLU A 6 -0.63 -37.49 -45.21
N GLN A 7 -1.23 -36.66 -46.07
CA GLN A 7 -1.17 -35.21 -45.93
C GLN A 7 -1.95 -34.68 -44.71
N LEU A 8 -3.08 -35.31 -44.36
CA LEU A 8 -3.83 -35.01 -43.14
C LEU A 8 -3.11 -35.47 -41.87
N PHE A 9 -2.38 -36.59 -41.92
CA PHE A 9 -1.55 -37.06 -40.81
C PHE A 9 -0.36 -36.13 -40.61
N VAL A 10 0.38 -35.77 -41.68
CA VAL A 10 1.52 -34.83 -41.60
C VAL A 10 1.09 -33.44 -41.11
N LYS A 11 -0.08 -32.92 -41.54
CA LYS A 11 -0.62 -31.65 -41.00
C LYS A 11 -1.01 -31.75 -39.53
N ARG A 12 -1.64 -32.84 -39.08
CA ARG A 12 -2.01 -33.03 -37.65
C ARG A 12 -0.79 -33.28 -36.76
N SER A 13 0.21 -34.01 -37.25
CA SER A 13 1.50 -34.22 -36.58
C SER A 13 2.30 -32.92 -36.49
N ALA A 14 2.27 -32.09 -37.53
CA ALA A 14 2.87 -30.76 -37.52
C ALA A 14 2.19 -29.88 -36.47
N HIS A 15 0.86 -29.78 -36.43
CA HIS A 15 0.12 -29.00 -35.40
C HIS A 15 0.35 -29.50 -33.97
N TRP A 16 0.49 -30.81 -33.77
CA TRP A 16 0.86 -31.37 -32.46
C TRP A 16 2.29 -31.03 -32.07
N LEU A 17 3.23 -31.09 -33.01
CA LEU A 17 4.62 -30.66 -32.79
C LEU A 17 4.72 -29.15 -32.57
N THR A 18 3.99 -28.31 -33.30
CA THR A 18 3.95 -26.87 -33.06
C THR A 18 3.31 -26.55 -31.72
N ALA A 19 2.23 -27.22 -31.31
CA ALA A 19 1.61 -27.00 -29.99
C ALA A 19 2.54 -27.40 -28.83
N VAL A 20 3.23 -28.54 -28.94
CA VAL A 20 4.20 -28.99 -27.93
C VAL A 20 5.47 -28.13 -27.93
N LEU A 21 5.93 -27.66 -29.10
CA LEU A 21 7.01 -26.66 -29.21
C LEU A 21 6.58 -25.28 -28.70
N PHE A 22 5.32 -24.88 -28.89
CA PHE A 22 4.78 -23.63 -28.32
C PHE A 22 4.78 -23.69 -26.80
N SER A 23 4.30 -24.80 -26.22
CA SER A 23 4.36 -25.02 -24.77
C SER A 23 5.80 -25.10 -24.26
N ALA A 24 6.71 -25.77 -24.96
CA ALA A 24 8.12 -25.90 -24.54
C ALA A 24 8.91 -24.59 -24.70
N VAL A 25 8.64 -23.78 -25.74
CA VAL A 25 9.25 -22.46 -25.94
C VAL A 25 8.67 -21.44 -24.96
N MET A 26 7.39 -21.53 -24.59
CA MET A 26 6.79 -20.72 -23.51
C MET A 26 7.36 -21.09 -22.13
N ILE A 27 7.64 -22.38 -21.88
CA ILE A 27 8.29 -22.86 -20.65
C ILE A 27 9.80 -22.49 -20.62
N LEU A 28 10.44 -22.36 -21.78
CA LEU A 28 11.85 -21.93 -21.90
C LEU A 28 12.01 -20.40 -21.92
N SER A 29 11.03 -19.63 -22.40
CA SER A 29 11.02 -18.17 -22.32
C SER A 29 10.69 -17.67 -20.91
N SER A 30 9.84 -18.39 -20.17
CA SER A 30 9.61 -18.13 -18.74
C SER A 30 10.87 -18.32 -17.88
N ALA A 31 11.88 -19.04 -18.39
CA ALA A 31 13.13 -19.29 -17.68
C ALA A 31 14.25 -18.27 -17.99
N MET A 32 14.06 -17.32 -18.92
CA MET A 32 15.12 -16.36 -19.32
C MET A 32 14.65 -14.92 -19.61
N GLY A 33 13.40 -14.56 -19.32
CA GLY A 33 12.99 -13.15 -19.35
C GLY A 33 13.50 -12.42 -18.11
N GLN A 34 14.53 -11.56 -18.25
CA GLN A 34 14.89 -10.61 -17.18
C GLN A 34 13.64 -9.82 -16.79
N SER A 35 13.19 -9.97 -15.55
CA SER A 35 12.16 -9.10 -14.99
C SER A 35 12.68 -7.66 -14.97
N LEU A 36 11.89 -6.68 -15.41
CA LEU A 36 12.23 -5.25 -15.29
C LEU A 36 11.93 -4.72 -13.88
N THR A 37 12.30 -5.51 -12.88
CA THR A 37 12.22 -5.20 -11.44
C THR A 37 13.25 -6.09 -10.77
N PRO A 38 14.55 -5.77 -10.88
CA PRO A 38 15.64 -6.64 -10.47
C PRO A 38 15.55 -7.07 -8.99
N GLY A 39 14.91 -6.26 -8.15
CA GLY A 39 14.66 -6.57 -6.74
C GLY A 39 13.48 -7.49 -6.44
N VAL A 40 12.71 -7.95 -7.44
CA VAL A 40 11.52 -8.78 -7.22
C VAL A 40 11.59 -10.10 -7.97
N ASP A 41 11.69 -11.18 -7.21
CA ASP A 41 11.72 -12.57 -7.67
C ASP A 41 10.51 -13.36 -7.16
N GLU A 42 10.48 -14.67 -7.42
CA GLU A 42 9.40 -15.57 -7.01
C GLU A 42 9.21 -15.69 -5.49
N ASN A 43 10.21 -15.27 -4.70
CA ASN A 43 10.20 -15.32 -3.23
C ASN A 43 9.76 -14.00 -2.61
N THR A 44 9.74 -12.90 -3.37
CA THR A 44 9.18 -11.63 -2.92
C THR A 44 7.68 -11.77 -2.68
N VAL A 45 7.21 -11.13 -1.62
CA VAL A 45 5.80 -11.15 -1.19
C VAL A 45 5.18 -9.78 -1.40
N ALA A 46 5.90 -8.72 -1.02
CA ALA A 46 5.54 -7.33 -1.25
C ALA A 46 6.81 -6.51 -1.43
N PHE A 47 6.74 -5.45 -2.23
CA PHE A 47 7.81 -4.50 -2.46
C PHE A 47 7.25 -3.11 -2.76
N TRP A 48 7.54 -2.13 -1.90
CA TRP A 48 7.16 -0.73 -2.10
C TRP A 48 8.41 0.13 -2.36
N PRO A 49 8.58 0.65 -3.58
CA PRO A 49 9.68 1.56 -3.89
C PRO A 49 9.50 2.94 -3.23
N PHE A 50 8.26 3.45 -3.19
CA PHE A 50 7.91 4.84 -2.82
C PHE A 50 8.30 5.90 -3.86
N ASP A 51 8.31 5.50 -5.14
CA ASP A 51 8.76 6.30 -6.29
C ASP A 51 7.66 7.13 -6.96
N GLU A 52 6.46 7.16 -6.40
CA GLU A 52 5.36 7.99 -6.89
C GLU A 52 5.61 9.50 -6.70
N PRO A 53 4.90 10.37 -7.44
CA PRO A 53 4.90 11.80 -7.15
C PRO A 53 4.17 12.10 -5.84
N GLU A 54 4.59 13.17 -5.17
CA GLU A 54 3.93 13.62 -3.94
C GLU A 54 2.54 14.18 -4.27
N TYR A 55 1.51 13.47 -3.80
CA TYR A 55 0.12 13.91 -3.85
C TYR A 55 -0.65 13.29 -2.67
N PHE A 56 -1.61 14.02 -2.10
CA PHE A 56 -2.37 13.53 -0.95
C PHE A 56 -3.13 12.24 -1.28
N ASN A 57 -3.08 11.24 -0.39
CA ASN A 57 -3.74 9.94 -0.61
C ASN A 57 -3.27 9.18 -1.87
N MET A 58 -2.08 9.51 -2.37
CA MET A 58 -1.42 8.81 -3.49
C MET A 58 -1.35 7.30 -3.21
N PRO A 59 -1.83 6.44 -4.13
CA PRO A 59 -1.51 5.03 -4.10
C PRO A 59 0.01 4.82 -4.19
N LEU A 60 0.56 4.13 -3.20
CA LEU A 60 1.96 3.70 -3.17
C LEU A 60 2.01 2.23 -3.60
N THR A 61 2.58 2.00 -4.76
CA THR A 61 2.45 0.74 -5.51
C THR A 61 3.23 -0.38 -4.82
N ASP A 62 2.58 -1.52 -4.59
CA ASP A 62 3.29 -2.79 -4.35
C ASP A 62 3.73 -3.37 -5.70
N ALA A 63 5.00 -3.20 -6.03
CA ALA A 63 5.66 -3.75 -7.21
C ALA A 63 5.86 -5.29 -7.12
N GLY A 64 5.48 -5.90 -5.99
CA GLY A 64 5.40 -7.33 -5.77
C GLY A 64 4.20 -8.01 -6.44
N PRO A 65 4.11 -9.35 -6.40
CA PRO A 65 3.10 -10.12 -7.11
C PRO A 65 1.69 -10.08 -6.49
N ASN A 66 1.55 -9.52 -5.28
CA ASN A 66 0.29 -9.54 -4.52
C ASN A 66 -0.46 -8.20 -4.55
N HIS A 67 0.18 -7.12 -5.02
CA HIS A 67 -0.44 -5.81 -5.22
C HIS A 67 -1.08 -5.22 -3.94
N TYR A 68 -0.41 -5.38 -2.79
CA TYR A 68 -0.78 -4.79 -1.51
C TYR A 68 -0.47 -3.28 -1.45
N ASP A 69 -1.09 -2.50 -2.34
CA ASP A 69 -0.85 -1.06 -2.45
C ASP A 69 -1.14 -0.34 -1.11
N LEU A 70 -0.27 0.60 -0.73
CA LEU A 70 -0.44 1.48 0.42
C LEU A 70 -1.05 2.82 -0.05
N ARG A 71 -1.47 3.65 0.89
CA ARG A 71 -1.95 5.02 0.64
C ARG A 71 -1.13 5.99 1.46
N LEU A 72 -0.57 7.02 0.80
CA LEU A 72 0.11 8.12 1.47
C LEU A 72 -0.87 8.88 2.37
N ARG A 73 -0.46 9.18 3.60
CA ARG A 73 -1.29 9.86 4.62
C ARG A 73 -0.59 11.10 5.16
N LEU A 74 -1.29 11.88 5.99
CA LEU A 74 -0.79 13.17 6.49
C LEU A 74 0.52 13.04 7.30
N GLY A 75 0.78 11.90 7.94
CA GLY A 75 2.03 11.67 8.67
C GLY A 75 3.26 11.44 7.79
N GLY A 76 3.11 11.51 6.47
CA GLY A 76 4.17 11.21 5.52
C GLY A 76 4.10 12.02 4.24
N ARG A 77 5.23 12.07 3.56
CA ARG A 77 5.33 12.64 2.21
C ARG A 77 6.40 11.94 1.40
N LEU A 78 6.34 12.08 0.08
CA LEU A 78 7.38 11.58 -0.82
C LEU A 78 8.39 12.68 -1.09
N THR A 79 9.68 12.37 -0.94
CA THR A 79 10.80 13.29 -1.20
C THR A 79 11.94 12.54 -1.88
N PRO A 80 12.93 13.21 -2.50
CA PRO A 80 14.06 12.52 -3.09
C PRO A 80 14.74 11.53 -2.12
N GLY A 81 14.84 10.27 -2.55
CA GLY A 81 15.25 9.12 -1.77
C GLY A 81 16.72 8.74 -1.95
N LYS A 82 17.06 7.50 -1.59
CA LYS A 82 18.33 6.87 -1.97
C LYS A 82 18.31 6.49 -3.45
N TYR A 83 17.19 5.94 -3.89
CA TYR A 83 16.87 5.66 -5.28
C TYR A 83 15.50 6.28 -5.56
N GLY A 84 15.41 7.17 -6.55
CA GLY A 84 14.15 7.86 -6.86
C GLY A 84 13.61 8.68 -5.69
N ASN A 85 12.39 8.39 -5.24
CA ASN A 85 11.77 9.01 -4.06
C ASN A 85 11.77 8.05 -2.87
N ALA A 86 11.56 8.61 -1.67
CA ALA A 86 11.44 7.90 -0.43
C ALA A 86 10.29 8.46 0.40
N LEU A 87 9.70 7.60 1.23
CA LEU A 87 8.72 7.99 2.23
C LEU A 87 9.42 8.70 3.38
N GLN A 88 9.25 10.01 3.48
CA GLN A 88 9.60 10.77 4.67
C GLN A 88 8.50 10.59 5.72
N ILE A 89 8.88 10.16 6.91
CA ILE A 89 8.03 10.11 8.09
C ILE A 89 8.13 11.48 8.78
N LEU A 90 6.99 12.16 8.95
CA LEU A 90 6.93 13.51 9.53
C LEU A 90 6.80 13.48 11.07
N GLY A 91 6.62 12.28 11.64
CA GLY A 91 6.50 12.06 13.08
C GLY A 91 5.13 12.43 13.65
N GLU A 92 4.16 12.82 12.84
CA GLU A 92 2.82 13.20 13.29
C GLU A 92 2.04 12.00 13.91
N GLU A 93 0.95 12.28 14.63
CA GLU A 93 0.08 11.23 15.22
C GLU A 93 -0.52 10.28 14.18
N LEU A 94 -0.54 10.70 12.91
CA LEU A 94 -1.07 9.94 11.79
C LEU A 94 0.03 9.08 11.15
N PRO A 95 -0.31 7.90 10.59
CA PRO A 95 0.66 7.11 9.84
C PRO A 95 1.22 7.89 8.63
N ALA A 96 2.45 7.57 8.24
CA ALA A 96 3.02 8.05 6.99
C ALA A 96 2.33 7.41 5.78
N CYS A 97 2.05 6.12 5.84
CA CYS A 97 1.14 5.46 4.91
C CYS A 97 0.42 4.27 5.56
N MET A 98 -0.68 3.84 4.94
CA MET A 98 -1.47 2.71 5.42
C MET A 98 -2.02 1.86 4.29
N TYR A 99 -2.24 0.57 4.56
CA TYR A 99 -2.89 -0.35 3.64
C TYR A 99 -4.36 0.03 3.46
N ALA A 100 -4.79 0.05 2.21
CA ALA A 100 -6.18 0.19 1.85
C ALA A 100 -6.48 -0.88 0.80
N GLU A 101 -7.30 -1.87 1.15
CA GLU A 101 -7.72 -2.88 0.18
C GLU A 101 -8.58 -2.26 -0.93
N VAL A 102 -8.57 -2.91 -2.10
CA VAL A 102 -9.53 -2.71 -3.19
C VAL A 102 -10.96 -2.69 -2.64
N GLY A 103 -11.61 -1.52 -2.66
CA GLY A 103 -13.04 -1.40 -2.34
C GLY A 103 -13.38 -0.94 -0.93
N THR A 104 -12.39 -0.64 -0.09
CA THR A 104 -12.58 0.28 1.04
C THR A 104 -12.93 1.66 0.48
N GLN A 105 -14.24 1.88 0.25
CA GLN A 105 -14.86 3.14 -0.17
C GLN A 105 -14.24 4.28 0.64
N HIS A 106 -13.65 5.35 0.10
CA HIS A 106 -14.13 6.34 -0.88
C HIS A 106 -15.51 6.95 -0.60
N GLN A 107 -16.25 6.47 0.40
CA GLN A 107 -17.42 7.12 0.96
C GLN A 107 -17.55 6.68 2.42
N VAL A 108 -17.32 7.60 3.35
CA VAL A 108 -17.99 7.86 4.64
C VAL A 108 -16.95 8.50 5.58
N PRO A 109 -17.23 9.63 6.26
CA PRO A 109 -16.39 10.21 7.32
C PRO A 109 -16.20 9.32 8.57
N ASP A 110 -16.60 8.05 8.50
CA ASP A 110 -16.72 7.14 9.62
C ASP A 110 -15.91 5.88 9.29
N ILE A 111 -14.66 5.89 9.75
CA ILE A 111 -13.60 4.88 9.55
C ILE A 111 -13.95 3.51 10.19
N THR A 112 -15.16 3.33 10.71
CA THR A 112 -15.48 2.29 11.71
C THR A 112 -16.20 1.04 11.19
N THR A 113 -16.40 0.83 9.87
CA THR A 113 -17.37 -0.20 9.41
C THR A 113 -17.02 -1.11 8.24
N ARG A 114 -15.78 -1.17 7.72
CA ARG A 114 -15.46 -2.13 6.64
C ARG A 114 -14.15 -2.90 6.82
N ALA A 115 -14.35 -4.21 7.03
CA ALA A 115 -13.31 -5.23 7.01
C ALA A 115 -12.42 -5.16 5.77
N VAL A 116 -11.15 -4.84 6.02
CA VAL A 116 -10.02 -5.03 5.12
C VAL A 116 -9.62 -6.52 5.19
N ASP A 117 -9.65 -7.25 4.07
CA ASP A 117 -9.07 -8.58 4.00
C ASP A 117 -7.56 -8.47 4.27
N ALA A 118 -7.14 -9.23 5.27
CA ALA A 118 -5.75 -9.22 5.69
C ALA A 118 -4.82 -9.66 4.53
N PRO A 119 -3.62 -9.07 4.39
CA PRO A 119 -2.63 -9.39 3.36
C PRO A 119 -2.09 -10.81 3.61
N THR A 120 -2.87 -11.80 3.16
CA THR A 120 -2.75 -13.18 3.59
C THR A 120 -1.37 -13.75 3.28
N SER A 121 -0.77 -13.38 2.15
CA SER A 121 0.56 -13.83 1.77
C SER A 121 1.66 -13.27 2.67
N ILE A 122 1.54 -12.01 3.14
CA ILE A 122 2.44 -11.45 4.16
C ILE A 122 2.29 -12.25 5.45
N LEU A 123 1.05 -12.47 5.90
CA LEU A 123 0.79 -13.15 7.16
C LEU A 123 1.21 -14.62 7.18
N GLN A 124 0.98 -15.35 6.08
CA GLN A 124 1.46 -16.72 5.90
C GLN A 124 2.98 -16.78 5.88
N THR A 125 3.63 -15.80 5.24
CA THR A 125 5.09 -15.69 5.21
C THR A 125 5.66 -15.49 6.60
N LEU A 126 5.07 -14.59 7.40
CA LEU A 126 5.52 -14.32 8.77
C LEU A 126 5.40 -15.54 9.70
N ALA A 127 4.32 -16.31 9.54
CA ALA A 127 4.13 -17.60 10.23
C ALA A 127 5.09 -18.70 9.74
N GLY A 128 5.70 -18.52 8.57
CA GLY A 128 6.64 -19.45 7.97
C GLY A 128 7.93 -19.62 8.78
N PRO A 129 8.70 -20.69 8.50
CA PRO A 129 9.95 -20.98 9.20
C PRO A 129 11.07 -19.98 8.88
N GLU A 130 11.00 -19.33 7.72
CA GLU A 130 12.00 -18.38 7.24
C GLU A 130 11.35 -17.20 6.53
N TRP A 131 11.93 -16.02 6.69
CA TRP A 131 11.56 -14.82 5.94
C TRP A 131 12.65 -13.74 6.06
N THR A 132 12.61 -12.77 5.16
CA THR A 132 13.42 -11.56 5.20
C THR A 132 12.54 -10.34 5.04
N TRP A 133 12.79 -9.33 5.87
CA TRP A 133 12.26 -8.00 5.72
C TRP A 133 13.40 -7.01 5.64
N GLU A 134 13.44 -6.20 4.60
CA GLU A 134 14.51 -5.24 4.37
C GLU A 134 14.04 -3.92 3.76
N PHE A 135 14.82 -2.87 3.99
CA PHE A 135 14.56 -1.52 3.52
C PHE A 135 15.81 -0.64 3.70
N TRP A 136 15.85 0.49 3.00
CA TRP A 136 16.77 1.57 3.30
C TRP A 136 16.16 2.53 4.31
N LEU A 137 16.97 2.98 5.25
CA LEU A 137 16.60 3.88 6.31
C LEU A 137 17.61 5.03 6.39
N ARG A 138 17.12 6.26 6.45
CA ARG A 138 17.93 7.43 6.75
C ARG A 138 17.37 8.11 7.99
N LEU A 139 18.21 8.29 9.00
CA LEU A 139 17.86 9.00 10.22
C LEU A 139 18.82 10.17 10.42
N GLU A 140 18.28 11.36 10.63
CA GLU A 140 19.08 12.55 10.96
C GLU A 140 19.41 12.65 12.45
N GLN A 141 18.62 12.00 13.29
CA GLN A 141 18.80 12.00 14.73
C GLN A 141 18.27 10.71 15.36
N THR A 142 18.75 10.41 16.57
CA THR A 142 18.18 9.34 17.39
C THR A 142 16.74 9.70 17.75
N PRO A 143 15.77 8.79 17.59
CA PRO A 143 14.41 9.01 18.08
C PRO A 143 14.37 9.37 19.57
N GLN A 144 13.53 10.33 19.94
CA GLN A 144 13.28 10.71 21.34
C GLN A 144 12.23 9.83 22.02
N SER A 145 11.38 9.18 21.21
CA SER A 145 10.32 8.23 21.60
C SER A 145 10.36 6.98 20.71
N GLU A 146 9.61 5.93 21.04
CA GLU A 146 9.52 4.75 20.18
C GLU A 146 8.80 5.10 18.86
N VAL A 147 9.44 4.82 17.72
CA VAL A 147 8.89 5.07 16.38
C VAL A 147 8.56 3.74 15.73
N ALA A 148 7.28 3.47 15.50
CA ALA A 148 6.85 2.31 14.74
C ALA A 148 7.17 2.55 13.26
N LEU A 149 8.17 1.83 12.76
CA LEU A 149 8.46 1.82 11.34
C LEU A 149 7.34 1.13 10.57
N MET A 150 6.79 0.03 11.12
CA MET A 150 5.63 -0.63 10.55
C MET A 150 4.89 -1.49 11.57
N HIS A 151 3.58 -1.52 11.40
CA HIS A 151 2.64 -2.16 12.32
C HIS A 151 1.66 -3.02 11.51
N LEU A 152 1.57 -4.31 11.83
CA LEU A 152 0.63 -5.28 11.27
C LEU A 152 -0.26 -5.85 12.38
N ALA A 153 -1.54 -5.49 12.40
CA ALA A 153 -2.49 -5.88 13.43
C ALA A 153 -3.83 -6.36 12.86
N VAL A 154 -4.48 -7.28 13.55
CA VAL A 154 -5.92 -7.55 13.39
C VAL A 154 -6.60 -6.85 14.56
N PRO A 155 -7.27 -5.69 14.38
CA PRO A 155 -8.13 -5.15 15.42
C PRO A 155 -9.24 -6.16 15.77
N SER A 156 -9.29 -6.49 17.06
CA SER A 156 -10.44 -7.12 17.70
C SER A 156 -11.23 -6.03 18.43
N ASP A 157 -12.56 -6.08 18.37
CA ASP A 157 -13.45 -5.19 19.15
C ASP A 157 -13.35 -5.43 20.69
N SER A 158 -12.54 -6.40 21.11
CA SER A 158 -12.05 -6.54 22.48
C SER A 158 -10.58 -6.14 22.51
N ASP A 159 -10.21 -5.07 23.19
CA ASP A 159 -8.82 -4.63 23.34
C ASP A 159 -7.95 -5.58 24.20
N ASP A 160 -8.43 -6.78 24.49
CA ASP A 160 -7.65 -7.90 25.07
C ASP A 160 -6.94 -8.77 24.01
N ASP A 161 -7.12 -8.50 22.71
CA ASP A 161 -6.50 -9.29 21.65
C ASP A 161 -5.99 -8.42 20.49
N HIS A 162 -5.17 -7.39 20.80
CA HIS A 162 -4.25 -6.85 19.80
C HIS A 162 -3.31 -7.97 19.35
N LEU A 163 -3.77 -8.79 18.40
CA LEU A 163 -2.94 -9.71 17.63
C LEU A 163 -2.15 -8.87 16.65
N ASN A 164 -1.25 -8.06 17.19
CA ASN A 164 -0.11 -7.50 16.47
C ASN A 164 0.67 -8.71 15.97
N ARG A 165 0.46 -9.10 14.71
CA ARG A 165 1.24 -10.19 14.13
C ARG A 165 2.70 -9.79 13.99
N LEU A 166 2.96 -8.48 13.82
CA LEU A 166 4.31 -7.92 13.78
C LEU A 166 4.30 -6.42 14.08
N TYR A 167 5.21 -5.98 14.94
CA TYR A 167 5.48 -4.57 15.21
C TYR A 167 6.99 -4.33 15.16
N LEU A 168 7.41 -3.44 14.26
CA LEU A 168 8.80 -3.03 14.11
C LEU A 168 8.93 -1.59 14.54
N ALA A 169 9.81 -1.34 15.51
CA ALA A 169 10.06 0.00 15.99
C ALA A 169 11.53 0.31 16.23
N LEU A 170 11.84 1.60 16.23
CA LEU A 170 13.12 2.15 16.68
C LEU A 170 12.92 2.77 18.06
N THR A 171 13.74 2.39 19.04
CA THR A 171 13.63 2.91 20.41
C THR A 171 14.68 3.98 20.74
N PRO A 172 14.38 4.86 21.72
CA PRO A 172 15.33 5.89 22.16
C PRO A 172 16.62 5.32 22.77
N GLY A 173 17.70 6.10 22.71
CA GLY A 173 18.86 5.96 23.60
C GLY A 173 19.79 4.75 23.39
N ALA A 174 19.45 3.77 22.53
CA ALA A 174 20.26 2.54 22.39
C ALA A 174 20.57 2.12 20.94
N GLY A 175 20.09 2.85 19.92
CA GLY A 175 20.24 2.40 18.53
C GLY A 175 19.63 1.01 18.31
N ALA A 176 18.55 0.67 19.02
CA ALA A 176 17.96 -0.66 18.95
C ALA A 176 16.76 -0.67 17.99
N VAL A 177 16.68 -1.73 17.18
CA VAL A 177 15.48 -2.10 16.44
C VAL A 177 14.73 -3.10 17.29
N VAL A 178 13.55 -2.71 17.77
CA VAL A 178 12.68 -3.63 18.51
C VAL A 178 11.77 -4.32 17.50
N LEU A 179 11.84 -5.65 17.46
CA LEU A 179 10.95 -6.49 16.67
C LEU A 179 10.04 -7.25 17.63
N ARG A 180 8.77 -6.86 17.70
CA ARG A 180 7.76 -7.62 18.44
C ARG A 180 7.03 -8.51 17.43
N ASP A 181 7.35 -9.80 17.43
CA ASP A 181 6.65 -10.84 16.67
C ASP A 181 5.77 -11.66 17.63
N TRP A 182 4.45 -11.40 17.60
CA TRP A 182 3.48 -12.06 18.48
C TRP A 182 2.90 -13.34 17.87
N SER A 183 3.34 -13.74 16.68
CA SER A 183 2.93 -15.01 16.05
C SER A 183 3.50 -16.23 16.79
N ALA A 184 4.55 -16.05 17.58
CA ALA A 184 5.14 -17.05 18.47
C ALA A 184 4.42 -17.08 19.83
N ARG A 185 3.13 -17.44 19.85
CA ARG A 185 2.26 -17.52 21.05
C ARG A 185 2.74 -18.44 22.20
N ALA A 186 3.92 -19.06 22.11
CA ALA A 186 4.37 -20.06 23.08
C ALA A 186 5.20 -19.52 24.26
N SER A 187 5.72 -18.28 24.22
CA SER A 187 6.63 -17.80 25.29
C SER A 187 6.38 -16.38 25.81
N GLY A 188 5.56 -15.56 25.15
CA GLY A 188 5.41 -14.15 25.55
C GLY A 188 6.72 -13.34 25.43
N GLU A 189 7.71 -13.85 24.68
CA GLU A 189 9.02 -13.22 24.51
C GLU A 189 8.98 -12.15 23.42
N HIS A 190 9.46 -10.94 23.73
CA HIS A 190 9.78 -9.92 22.73
C HIS A 190 11.24 -10.04 22.32
N LEU A 191 11.52 -9.88 21.04
CA LEU A 191 12.87 -9.89 20.54
C LEU A 191 13.35 -8.46 20.26
N SER A 192 14.28 -7.98 21.06
CA SER A 192 15.00 -6.74 20.74
C SER A 192 16.28 -7.08 19.97
N LEU A 193 16.41 -6.55 18.76
CA LEU A 193 17.62 -6.66 17.94
C LEU A 193 18.38 -5.33 18.02
N ARG A 194 19.51 -5.31 18.75
CA ARG A 194 20.31 -4.08 18.86
C ARG A 194 21.10 -3.83 17.58
N ILE A 195 21.14 -2.56 17.15
CA ILE A 195 22.12 -2.11 16.16
C ILE A 195 23.36 -1.67 16.93
N SER A 196 24.51 -2.26 16.65
CA SER A 196 25.79 -1.84 17.23
C SER A 196 26.44 -0.70 16.45
N LYS A 197 26.08 -0.57 15.17
CA LYS A 197 26.45 0.55 14.29
C LYS A 197 25.53 1.77 14.52
N SER A 198 26.10 2.97 14.59
CA SER A 198 25.28 4.20 14.52
C SER A 198 24.66 4.32 13.13
N ILE A 199 23.34 4.56 13.08
CA ILE A 199 22.56 4.75 11.85
C ILE A 199 21.86 6.12 11.81
N THR A 200 22.27 7.03 12.69
CA THR A 200 21.69 8.37 12.89
C THR A 200 22.65 9.46 12.41
N ASP A 201 23.49 9.14 11.42
CA ASP A 201 24.53 10.02 10.89
C ASP A 201 24.03 10.87 9.70
N GLY A 202 22.72 10.82 9.40
CA GLY A 202 22.11 11.46 8.25
C GLY A 202 22.36 10.74 6.93
N GLY A 203 23.08 9.61 6.92
CA GLY A 203 23.30 8.74 5.77
C GLY A 203 22.19 7.69 5.60
N TRP A 204 22.18 7.05 4.43
CA TRP A 204 21.31 5.93 4.12
C TRP A 204 21.94 4.60 4.54
N HIS A 205 21.25 3.84 5.38
CA HIS A 205 21.65 2.51 5.83
C HIS A 205 20.65 1.46 5.37
N HIS A 206 21.15 0.32 4.89
CA HIS A 206 20.31 -0.84 4.57
C HIS A 206 20.09 -1.65 5.84
N LEU A 207 18.84 -1.93 6.18
CA LEU A 207 18.48 -2.82 7.28
C LEU A 207 17.84 -4.08 6.69
N ALA A 208 18.26 -5.25 7.16
CA ALA A 208 17.61 -6.53 6.86
C ALA A 208 17.43 -7.39 8.11
N ILE A 209 16.18 -7.73 8.39
CA ILE A 209 15.76 -8.59 9.49
C ILE A 209 15.42 -9.96 8.89
N VAL A 210 16.09 -11.00 9.38
CA VAL A 210 15.99 -12.36 8.85
C VAL A 210 15.57 -13.32 9.95
N LYS A 211 14.44 -14.01 9.76
CA LYS A 211 14.05 -15.19 10.52
C LYS A 211 14.49 -16.44 9.76
N SER A 212 15.17 -17.38 10.43
CA SER A 212 15.64 -18.63 9.80
C SER A 212 16.14 -19.67 10.80
N GLY A 213 16.30 -20.92 10.36
CA GLY A 213 16.94 -21.99 11.14
C GLY A 213 16.01 -22.78 12.08
N GLN A 214 16.56 -23.82 12.70
CA GLN A 214 15.91 -24.67 13.70
C GLN A 214 16.91 -24.99 14.85
N PRO A 215 16.72 -24.46 16.07
CA PRO A 215 15.64 -23.58 16.51
C PRO A 215 15.63 -22.24 15.76
N THR A 216 14.47 -21.59 15.69
CA THR A 216 14.28 -20.31 14.99
C THR A 216 15.27 -19.27 15.53
N THR A 217 16.01 -18.64 14.62
CA THR A 217 16.91 -17.53 14.92
C THR A 217 16.47 -16.30 14.15
N TYR A 218 16.63 -15.14 14.80
CA TYR A 218 16.43 -13.84 14.18
C TYR A 218 17.78 -13.13 14.10
N ARG A 219 18.08 -12.55 12.96
CA ARG A 219 19.32 -11.81 12.70
C ARG A 219 18.99 -10.46 12.10
N LEU A 220 19.69 -9.43 12.55
CA LEU A 220 19.67 -8.10 11.96
C LEU A 220 20.98 -7.88 11.21
N PHE A 221 20.90 -7.44 9.97
CA PHE A 221 22.02 -6.96 9.18
C PHE A 221 21.86 -5.46 8.97
N VAL A 222 22.95 -4.70 9.15
CA VAL A 222 23.02 -3.29 8.80
C VAL A 222 24.16 -3.09 7.82
N ASP A 223 23.84 -2.54 6.66
CA ASP A 223 24.73 -2.41 5.51
C ASP A 223 25.44 -3.73 5.16
N GLY A 224 24.68 -4.82 5.18
CA GLY A 224 25.18 -6.17 4.90
C GLY A 224 26.03 -6.80 6.01
N VAL A 225 26.26 -6.12 7.14
CA VAL A 225 27.02 -6.64 8.29
C VAL A 225 26.07 -7.09 9.39
N GLN A 226 26.21 -8.34 9.85
CA GLN A 226 25.38 -8.88 10.91
C GLN A 226 25.64 -8.13 12.23
N GLN A 227 24.56 -7.65 12.85
CA GLN A 227 24.61 -7.05 14.17
C GLN A 227 24.66 -8.15 15.24
N SER A 228 25.36 -7.90 16.34
CA SER A 228 25.39 -8.85 17.46
C SER A 228 24.00 -8.96 18.07
N PRO A 229 23.48 -10.17 18.32
CA PRO A 229 22.28 -10.31 19.13
C PRO A 229 22.56 -9.68 20.50
N SER A 230 21.70 -8.78 20.97
CA SER A 230 21.62 -8.60 22.42
C SER A 230 21.05 -9.89 23.00
N GLU A 231 21.41 -10.20 24.25
CA GLU A 231 20.64 -11.15 25.04
C GLU A 231 19.14 -10.83 24.93
N PRO A 232 18.24 -11.83 25.02
CA PRO A 232 16.81 -11.58 25.11
C PRO A 232 16.60 -10.49 26.16
N ILE A 233 16.05 -9.35 25.75
CA ILE A 233 15.45 -8.47 26.73
C ILE A 233 14.24 -9.27 27.19
N ALA A 234 14.31 -9.83 28.40
CA ALA A 234 13.14 -10.44 29.02
C ALA A 234 11.97 -9.48 28.80
N PRO A 235 10.79 -9.99 28.39
CA PRO A 235 9.61 -9.14 28.20
C PRO A 235 9.53 -8.20 29.40
N GLY A 236 9.36 -6.89 29.14
CA GLY A 236 9.48 -5.84 30.13
C GLY A 236 8.86 -6.26 31.45
N ALA A 237 9.73 -6.57 32.42
CA ALA A 237 9.46 -7.35 33.62
C ALA A 237 8.67 -8.66 33.41
N PRO A 238 9.15 -9.84 33.88
CA PRO A 238 8.21 -10.92 34.16
C PRO A 238 7.08 -10.34 35.02
N GLY A 239 5.83 -10.74 34.75
CA GLY A 239 4.71 -10.42 35.62
C GLY A 239 5.17 -10.55 37.06
N LEU A 240 4.99 -9.48 37.84
CA LEU A 240 5.44 -9.50 39.23
C LEU A 240 4.65 -10.60 39.92
N SER A 241 5.32 -11.63 40.42
CA SER A 241 4.71 -12.57 41.36
C SER A 241 5.04 -12.08 42.77
N GLN A 242 4.09 -11.43 43.43
CA GLN A 242 4.23 -11.08 44.85
C GLN A 242 3.26 -11.96 45.66
N GLY A 243 3.81 -12.99 46.32
CA GLY A 243 3.00 -14.06 46.90
C GLY A 243 2.52 -15.08 45.86
N ASN A 244 1.27 -15.55 45.98
CA ASN A 244 0.61 -16.48 45.04
C ASN A 244 -0.24 -15.76 43.97
N ILE A 245 0.03 -14.48 43.70
CA ILE A 245 -0.73 -13.67 42.75
C ILE A 245 0.21 -13.28 41.62
N ASP A 246 -0.18 -13.64 40.39
CA ASP A 246 0.52 -13.26 39.16
C ASP A 246 -0.07 -11.96 38.64
N TYR A 247 0.72 -10.88 38.70
CA TYR A 247 0.32 -9.56 38.23
C TYR A 247 0.70 -9.38 36.76
N THR A 248 -0.24 -8.90 35.95
CA THR A 248 -0.04 -8.66 34.50
C THR A 248 0.26 -7.18 34.27
N PRO A 249 1.17 -6.80 33.35
CA PRO A 249 1.46 -5.38 33.07
C PRO A 249 0.22 -4.57 32.61
N GLY A 250 0.20 -3.27 32.93
CA GLY A 250 -0.88 -2.33 32.57
C GLY A 250 -1.95 -2.14 33.65
N LEU A 251 -2.86 -1.16 33.48
CA LEU A 251 -4.07 -1.05 34.30
C LEU A 251 -5.30 -1.45 33.48
N ILE A 252 -6.26 -2.12 34.12
CA ILE A 252 -7.50 -2.52 33.47
C ILE A 252 -8.56 -1.41 33.60
N ARG A 253 -9.13 -0.98 32.48
CA ARG A 253 -10.13 0.09 32.35
C ARG A 253 -11.54 -0.47 32.23
N VAL A 254 -12.52 0.22 32.82
CA VAL A 254 -13.93 0.19 32.39
C VAL A 254 -14.25 1.51 31.72
N SER A 255 -14.85 1.48 30.54
CA SER A 255 -15.38 2.68 29.86
C SER A 255 -16.91 2.72 29.91
N TYR A 256 -17.41 3.94 30.06
CA TYR A 256 -18.81 4.24 30.28
C TYR A 256 -19.28 5.25 29.22
N ASP A 257 -20.46 5.01 28.66
CA ASP A 257 -21.07 5.90 27.65
C ASP A 257 -21.57 7.23 28.21
N ARG A 258 -21.46 7.40 29.53
CA ARG A 258 -21.85 8.61 30.24
C ARG A 258 -20.71 9.08 31.16
N PRO A 259 -20.58 10.40 31.37
CA PRO A 259 -19.50 10.99 32.18
C PRO A 259 -19.55 10.63 33.67
N ASN A 260 -20.64 10.06 34.14
CA ASN A 260 -20.90 9.73 35.54
C ASN A 260 -20.75 8.23 35.87
N PHE A 261 -19.97 7.48 35.08
CA PHE A 261 -19.67 6.06 35.31
C PHE A 261 -20.92 5.14 35.28
N VAL A 262 -21.87 5.43 34.40
CA VAL A 262 -23.06 4.61 34.15
C VAL A 262 -23.12 4.20 32.67
N GLU A 263 -23.88 3.16 32.35
CA GLU A 263 -23.89 2.56 30.99
C GLU A 263 -22.48 2.04 30.62
N SER A 264 -21.96 1.10 31.42
CA SER A 264 -20.68 0.42 31.17
C SER A 264 -20.75 -0.44 29.91
N GLN A 265 -19.83 -0.19 28.98
CA GLN A 265 -19.84 -0.85 27.67
C GLN A 265 -18.66 -1.82 27.51
N HIS A 266 -17.45 -1.36 27.85
CA HIS A 266 -16.21 -2.01 27.41
C HIS A 266 -15.14 -2.05 28.50
N ALA A 267 -14.29 -3.07 28.45
CA ALA A 267 -13.10 -3.23 29.27
C ALA A 267 -11.83 -3.18 28.40
N PHE A 268 -10.74 -2.61 28.92
CA PHE A 268 -9.48 -2.40 28.18
C PHE A 268 -8.28 -2.60 29.10
N VAL A 269 -7.09 -2.87 28.54
CA VAL A 269 -5.82 -2.79 29.29
C VAL A 269 -4.98 -1.67 28.71
N ASP A 270 -4.66 -0.68 29.53
CA ASP A 270 -3.87 0.48 29.14
C ASP A 270 -2.50 0.47 29.85
N HIS A 271 -1.44 0.62 29.07
CA HIS A 271 -0.05 0.62 29.56
C HIS A 271 0.58 2.00 29.59
N PHE A 272 0.04 2.95 28.83
CA PHE A 272 0.54 4.31 28.70
C PHE A 272 -0.56 5.29 29.08
N PHE A 273 -0.24 6.29 29.90
CA PHE A 273 -1.19 7.29 30.39
C PHE A 273 -0.79 8.68 29.89
N ASP A 274 -0.92 8.88 28.58
CA ASP A 274 -0.79 10.16 27.87
C ASP A 274 -1.75 10.16 26.66
N PHE A 275 -3.03 10.29 26.96
CA PHE A 275 -4.13 10.17 26.00
C PHE A 275 -4.54 11.54 25.45
N ASP A 276 -4.65 11.63 24.11
CA ASP A 276 -5.51 12.59 23.41
C ASP A 276 -6.67 11.82 22.77
N PHE A 277 -7.86 11.97 23.34
CA PHE A 277 -9.06 11.26 22.94
C PHE A 277 -9.83 11.96 21.81
N TYR A 278 -9.32 13.07 21.25
CA TYR A 278 -10.04 13.91 20.28
C TYR A 278 -10.44 13.16 19.01
N ASN A 279 -9.65 12.17 18.59
CA ASN A 279 -9.88 11.43 17.35
C ASN A 279 -10.72 10.15 17.53
N TYR A 280 -11.08 9.79 18.77
CA TYR A 280 -11.66 8.48 19.09
C TYR A 280 -13.04 8.56 19.76
N MET A 281 -13.37 9.67 20.43
CA MET A 281 -14.57 9.76 21.28
C MET A 281 -15.27 11.13 21.17
N HIS A 282 -16.05 11.35 20.11
CA HIS A 282 -16.87 12.56 19.89
C HIS A 282 -18.19 12.57 20.70
N LYS A 283 -18.16 12.06 21.93
CA LYS A 283 -19.34 12.00 22.83
C LYS A 283 -18.95 12.32 24.26
N ALA A 284 -19.93 12.50 25.14
CA ALA A 284 -19.68 12.50 26.58
C ALA A 284 -19.42 11.05 27.05
N TRP A 285 -18.45 10.82 27.93
CA TRP A 285 -18.03 9.48 28.38
C TRP A 285 -17.20 9.56 29.65
N SER A 286 -16.98 8.44 30.33
CA SER A 286 -15.99 8.35 31.42
C SER A 286 -15.23 7.03 31.39
N ALA A 287 -14.09 6.99 32.06
CA ALA A 287 -13.30 5.79 32.25
C ALA A 287 -12.78 5.66 33.68
N ARG A 288 -12.67 4.42 34.14
CA ARG A 288 -12.04 4.06 35.41
C ARG A 288 -11.01 2.97 35.16
N TRP A 289 -9.74 3.31 35.36
CA TRP A 289 -8.63 2.37 35.38
C TRP A 289 -8.41 1.86 36.80
N ARG A 290 -8.06 0.59 36.90
CA ARG A 290 -7.80 -0.11 38.14
C ARG A 290 -6.59 -1.02 37.98
N GLY A 291 -5.78 -1.08 39.02
CA GLY A 291 -4.72 -2.05 39.13
C GLY A 291 -3.77 -1.66 40.25
N TRP A 292 -2.49 -1.74 39.96
CA TRP A 292 -1.38 -1.60 40.88
C TRP A 292 -0.29 -0.78 40.23
N ILE A 293 0.39 0.04 41.02
CA ILE A 293 1.54 0.82 40.61
C ILE A 293 2.73 0.48 41.51
N ARG A 294 3.90 0.28 40.92
CA ARG A 294 5.14 0.04 41.65
C ARG A 294 5.72 1.37 42.16
N GLY A 295 6.03 1.43 43.46
CA GLY A 295 6.68 2.59 44.05
C GLY A 295 8.09 2.81 43.48
N PRO A 296 8.41 4.01 42.96
CA PRO A 296 9.71 4.31 42.35
C PRO A 296 10.80 4.54 43.41
N ILE A 297 10.42 4.97 44.60
CA ILE A 297 11.31 5.23 45.74
C ILE A 297 10.60 4.92 47.06
N SER A 298 11.39 4.77 48.12
CA SER A 298 10.89 4.77 49.50
C SER A 298 10.84 6.22 50.00
N GLY A 299 9.70 6.87 49.86
CA GLY A 299 9.54 8.29 50.19
C GLY A 299 8.29 8.92 49.58
N GLU A 300 8.22 10.25 49.65
CA GLU A 300 7.12 11.03 49.06
C GLU A 300 7.29 11.12 47.54
N VAL A 301 6.27 10.65 46.82
CA VAL A 301 6.14 10.74 45.36
C VAL A 301 4.98 11.68 45.05
N THR A 302 5.20 12.64 44.16
CA THR A 302 4.18 13.56 43.70
C THR A 302 3.72 13.13 42.32
N PHE A 303 2.42 12.86 42.17
CA PHE A 303 1.77 12.60 40.89
C PHE A 303 1.22 13.90 40.32
N THR A 304 1.24 14.00 39.00
CA THR A 304 0.67 15.11 38.24
C THR A 304 -0.30 14.52 37.19
N ILE A 305 -1.52 15.05 37.14
CA ILE A 305 -2.48 14.78 36.07
C ILE A 305 -2.68 16.04 35.24
N ASP A 306 -2.38 15.99 33.95
CA ASP A 306 -2.90 16.96 32.97
C ASP A 306 -4.15 16.39 32.32
N ALA A 307 -5.31 16.91 32.72
CA ALA A 307 -6.57 16.54 32.12
C ALA A 307 -7.41 17.78 31.79
N TRP A 308 -7.98 17.80 30.58
CA TRP A 308 -8.87 18.88 30.15
C TRP A 308 -10.19 18.87 30.91
N LYS A 309 -10.61 17.72 31.41
CA LYS A 309 -11.86 17.50 32.14
C LYS A 309 -11.62 16.79 33.45
N ASP A 310 -12.62 16.11 33.98
CA ASP A 310 -12.62 15.62 35.35
C ASP A 310 -11.68 14.43 35.47
N ALA A 311 -10.85 14.41 36.51
CA ALA A 311 -9.93 13.30 36.78
C ALA A 311 -9.66 13.17 38.27
N ARG A 312 -9.64 11.93 38.76
CA ARG A 312 -9.33 11.58 40.16
C ARG A 312 -8.31 10.46 40.20
N LEU A 313 -7.35 10.56 41.11
CA LEU A 313 -6.34 9.52 41.33
C LEU A 313 -6.40 9.06 42.78
N TYR A 314 -6.51 7.75 42.96
CA TYR A 314 -6.40 7.07 44.23
C TYR A 314 -5.16 6.17 44.21
N ILE A 315 -4.37 6.21 45.28
CA ILE A 315 -3.22 5.32 45.53
C ILE A 315 -3.37 4.81 46.96
N ASP A 316 -3.25 3.49 47.19
CA ASP A 316 -3.45 2.88 48.51
C ASP A 316 -4.80 3.29 49.15
N ASP A 317 -5.88 3.24 48.34
CA ASP A 317 -7.23 3.68 48.72
C ASP A 317 -7.35 5.14 49.21
N THR A 318 -6.28 5.93 49.08
CA THR A 318 -6.23 7.34 49.45
C THR A 318 -6.43 8.21 48.22
N LEU A 319 -7.35 9.17 48.28
CA LEU A 319 -7.56 10.16 47.21
C LEU A 319 -6.36 11.12 47.16
N VAL A 320 -5.48 10.92 46.18
CA VAL A 320 -4.25 11.70 45.98
C VAL A 320 -4.52 12.96 45.17
N ILE A 321 -5.30 12.83 44.10
CA ILE A 321 -5.75 13.97 43.27
C ILE A 321 -7.27 13.94 43.21
N ASP A 322 -7.89 15.02 43.68
CA ASP A 322 -9.32 15.27 43.56
C ASP A 322 -9.57 16.47 42.64
N GLY A 323 -10.12 16.23 41.44
CA GLY A 323 -10.29 17.30 40.46
C GLY A 323 -11.51 17.12 39.57
N TRP A 324 -12.60 17.81 39.92
CA TRP A 324 -13.80 17.96 39.09
C TRP A 324 -13.89 19.36 38.46
N SER A 325 -12.77 19.84 37.90
CA SER A 325 -12.67 21.18 37.32
C SER A 325 -11.91 21.16 35.98
N PRO A 326 -12.46 21.79 34.93
CA PRO A 326 -11.85 21.75 33.60
C PRO A 326 -10.52 22.51 33.53
N ASN A 327 -9.62 22.04 32.67
CA ASN A 327 -8.41 22.73 32.20
C ASN A 327 -7.38 23.09 33.28
N THR A 328 -7.09 22.19 34.21
CA THR A 328 -6.02 22.40 35.20
C THR A 328 -5.14 21.16 35.39
N THR A 329 -3.82 21.36 35.33
CA THR A 329 -2.83 20.43 35.85
C THR A 329 -3.03 20.30 37.35
N ARG A 330 -3.13 19.07 37.83
CA ARG A 330 -3.42 18.75 39.23
C ARG A 330 -2.31 17.89 39.79
N THR A 331 -1.85 18.22 40.99
CA THR A 331 -0.78 17.48 41.66
C THR A 331 -1.24 16.94 43.00
N GLY A 332 -0.76 15.77 43.38
CA GLY A 332 -1.00 15.19 44.69
C GLY A 332 0.14 14.27 45.09
N SER A 333 0.48 14.26 46.37
CA SER A 333 1.63 13.50 46.87
C SER A 333 1.18 12.36 47.78
N VAL A 334 1.88 11.24 47.71
CA VAL A 334 1.66 10.05 48.54
C VAL A 334 3.01 9.44 48.90
N THR A 335 3.11 8.84 50.09
CA THR A 335 4.30 8.07 50.47
C THR A 335 4.22 6.68 49.85
N MET A 336 5.24 6.29 49.11
CA MET A 336 5.36 4.95 48.53
C MET A 336 6.62 4.25 49.07
N THR A 337 6.67 2.92 48.92
CA THR A 337 7.87 2.11 49.20
C THR A 337 8.47 1.65 47.89
N GLU A 338 9.80 1.76 47.75
CA GLU A 338 10.52 1.36 46.53
C GLU A 338 10.27 -0.11 46.21
N GLY A 339 9.79 -0.39 45.00
CA GLY A 339 9.53 -1.73 44.50
C GLY A 339 8.26 -2.41 45.01
N GLU A 340 7.55 -1.84 46.01
CA GLU A 340 6.26 -2.38 46.46
C GLU A 340 5.12 -1.92 45.56
N LEU A 341 4.11 -2.78 45.39
CA LEU A 341 2.90 -2.47 44.64
C LEU A 341 1.86 -1.81 45.55
N ALA A 342 1.38 -0.63 45.14
CA ALA A 342 0.23 0.05 45.73
C ALA A 342 -0.96 -0.05 44.76
N PRO A 343 -2.20 -0.33 45.23
CA PRO A 343 -3.37 -0.28 44.37
C PRO A 343 -3.57 1.15 43.86
N ILE A 344 -3.91 1.26 42.58
CA ILE A 344 -4.17 2.52 41.88
C ILE A 344 -5.56 2.47 41.26
N ILE A 345 -6.31 3.57 41.43
CA ILE A 345 -7.52 3.84 40.65
C ILE A 345 -7.36 5.22 40.02
N LEU A 346 -7.43 5.27 38.70
CA LEU A 346 -7.50 6.51 37.95
C LEU A 346 -8.90 6.62 37.36
N GLU A 347 -9.54 7.77 37.53
CA GLU A 347 -10.85 8.07 36.96
C GLU A 347 -10.72 9.27 36.05
N TYR A 348 -11.46 9.25 34.93
CA TYR A 348 -11.59 10.35 34.00
C TYR A 348 -13.05 10.52 33.57
N GLY A 349 -13.53 11.76 33.43
CA GLY A 349 -14.86 12.08 32.94
C GLY A 349 -14.83 13.21 31.92
N ASN A 350 -15.48 13.00 30.77
CA ASN A 350 -15.74 14.03 29.77
C ASN A 350 -17.24 14.27 29.60
N GLU A 351 -17.73 15.43 30.04
CA GLU A 351 -19.13 15.82 29.89
C GLU A 351 -19.47 16.49 28.55
N ASP A 352 -18.48 16.91 27.76
CA ASP A 352 -18.68 17.75 26.57
C ASP A 352 -18.13 17.09 25.28
N PRO A 353 -19.00 16.72 24.32
CA PRO A 353 -18.60 16.08 23.07
C PRO A 353 -17.79 17.00 22.12
N LEU A 354 -17.73 18.30 22.39
CA LEU A 354 -17.07 19.29 21.52
C LEU A 354 -15.67 19.71 22.02
N THR A 355 -15.15 19.10 23.09
CA THR A 355 -13.83 19.43 23.65
C THR A 355 -12.81 18.33 23.35
N ARG A 356 -11.51 18.69 23.18
CA ARG A 356 -10.41 17.73 22.93
C ARG A 356 -10.05 17.02 24.25
N PRO A 357 -10.60 15.84 24.54
CA PRO A 357 -10.45 15.24 25.86
C PRO A 357 -9.00 14.74 26.00
N ARG A 358 -8.28 15.20 27.03
CA ARG A 358 -6.88 14.82 27.30
C ARG A 358 -6.73 14.25 28.70
N LEU A 359 -5.85 13.26 28.88
CA LEU A 359 -5.44 12.73 30.18
C LEU A 359 -3.98 12.26 30.13
N SER A 360 -3.09 12.90 30.87
CA SER A 360 -1.76 12.36 31.15
C SER A 360 -1.54 12.13 32.65
N LEU A 361 -0.67 11.18 32.99
CA LEU A 361 -0.23 10.89 34.36
C LEU A 361 1.31 10.89 34.40
N SER A 362 1.88 11.85 35.11
CA SER A 362 3.30 11.97 35.39
C SER A 362 3.57 11.87 36.89
N TRP A 363 4.85 11.67 37.25
CA TRP A 363 5.30 11.71 38.63
C TRP A 363 6.65 12.40 38.78
N ASN A 364 6.97 12.81 40.00
CA ASN A 364 8.30 13.27 40.40
C ASN A 364 8.53 13.05 41.90
N TRP A 365 9.78 13.17 42.33
CA TRP A 365 10.17 13.13 43.74
C TRP A 365 11.43 13.96 43.98
N ALA A 366 11.84 14.10 45.25
CA ALA A 366 13.01 14.91 45.61
C ALA A 366 14.27 14.41 44.87
N GLY A 367 14.79 15.25 43.97
CA GLY A 367 16.00 14.94 43.18
C GLY A 367 15.75 14.18 41.87
N HIS A 368 14.50 14.01 41.44
CA HIS A 368 14.13 13.45 40.15
C HIS A 368 13.18 14.40 39.41
N ASP A 369 13.49 14.69 38.15
CA ASP A 369 12.65 15.55 37.31
C ASP A 369 11.30 14.88 37.01
N GLU A 370 10.31 15.67 36.63
CA GLU A 370 9.01 15.14 36.24
C GLU A 370 9.12 14.31 34.96
N GLU A 371 8.54 13.13 34.97
CA GLU A 371 8.41 12.25 33.81
C GLU A 371 7.02 11.62 33.78
N LEU A 372 6.59 11.19 32.58
CA LEU A 372 5.43 10.31 32.47
C LEU A 372 5.70 9.02 33.26
N VAL A 373 4.69 8.53 33.96
CA VAL A 373 4.84 7.27 34.70
C VAL A 373 5.18 6.15 33.71
N PRO A 374 6.34 5.49 33.84
CA PRO A 374 6.74 4.46 32.89
C PRO A 374 5.77 3.27 32.88
N PRO A 375 5.45 2.68 31.72
CA PRO A 375 4.50 1.57 31.59
C PRO A 375 4.79 0.36 32.49
N GLU A 376 6.07 0.07 32.71
CA GLU A 376 6.57 -0.99 33.59
C GLU A 376 6.25 -0.76 35.07
N SER A 377 5.68 0.39 35.41
CA SER A 377 5.22 0.71 36.76
C SER A 377 3.80 0.20 37.00
N PHE A 378 3.02 -0.10 35.96
CA PHE A 378 1.60 -0.48 36.08
C PHE A 378 1.36 -1.97 35.95
N PHE A 379 0.46 -2.49 36.78
CA PHE A 379 0.06 -3.89 36.78
C PHE A 379 -1.42 -4.06 37.13
N TYR A 380 -2.06 -5.17 36.76
CA TYR A 380 -3.39 -5.56 37.25
C TYR A 380 -3.37 -7.02 37.73
N SER A 381 -4.19 -7.32 38.74
CA SER A 381 -4.31 -8.67 39.29
C SER A 381 -5.47 -9.44 38.63
N PRO A 382 -5.51 -10.78 38.76
CA PRO A 382 -6.67 -11.57 38.36
C PRO A 382 -7.97 -11.12 39.03
N GLN A 383 -7.90 -10.57 40.25
CA GLN A 383 -9.06 -10.02 40.97
C GLN A 383 -9.55 -8.71 40.34
N ASP A 384 -8.64 -7.86 39.84
CA ASP A 384 -9.01 -6.65 39.12
C ASP A 384 -9.69 -7.00 37.78
N ALA A 385 -9.18 -8.02 37.08
CA ALA A 385 -9.79 -8.56 35.87
C ALA A 385 -11.21 -9.09 36.13
N GLN A 386 -11.40 -9.90 37.20
CA GLN A 386 -12.73 -10.39 37.59
C GLN A 386 -13.68 -9.27 37.99
N TYR A 387 -13.18 -8.26 38.70
CA TYR A 387 -13.96 -7.10 39.09
C TYR A 387 -14.44 -6.35 37.84
N VAL A 388 -13.54 -5.98 36.93
CA VAL A 388 -13.90 -5.28 35.70
C VAL A 388 -14.85 -6.11 34.84
N ALA A 389 -14.63 -7.42 34.71
CA ALA A 389 -15.52 -8.32 33.98
C ALA A 389 -16.95 -8.33 34.54
N SER A 390 -17.11 -8.15 35.86
CA SER A 390 -18.43 -8.05 36.50
C SER A 390 -19.16 -6.72 36.26
N GLN A 391 -18.45 -5.69 35.79
CA GLN A 391 -19.01 -4.33 35.64
C GLN A 391 -19.59 -4.06 34.24
N VAL A 392 -19.25 -4.83 33.21
CA VAL A 392 -19.70 -4.64 31.82
C VAL A 392 -20.94 -5.46 31.49
N ASN A 393 -21.92 -4.85 30.80
CA ASN A 393 -23.25 -5.44 30.50
C ASN A 393 -23.34 -6.20 29.16
N GLY A 394 -22.22 -6.45 28.47
CA GLY A 394 -22.16 -7.15 27.18
C GLY A 394 -21.54 -8.55 27.29
N ASP A 395 -21.86 -9.42 26.32
CA ASP A 395 -21.24 -10.74 26.17
C ASP A 395 -19.70 -10.58 26.08
N PHE A 396 -19.00 -10.98 27.15
CA PHE A 396 -17.60 -11.40 27.03
C PHE A 396 -17.57 -12.49 25.94
N LEU A 397 -16.86 -12.24 24.84
CA LEU A 397 -16.42 -13.23 23.84
C LEU A 397 -17.28 -13.49 22.59
N ASN A 398 -18.18 -12.61 22.15
CA ASN A 398 -18.75 -12.73 20.80
C ASN A 398 -18.83 -11.38 20.08
N ASN A 399 -17.79 -11.03 19.33
CA ASN A 399 -17.88 -10.15 18.16
C ASN A 399 -16.79 -10.56 17.16
N GLU A 400 -17.19 -10.83 15.92
CA GLU A 400 -16.26 -11.22 14.85
C GLU A 400 -15.19 -10.14 14.59
N PRO A 401 -13.95 -10.52 14.23
CA PRO A 401 -12.87 -9.55 13.99
C PRO A 401 -13.21 -8.69 12.78
N LYS A 402 -13.28 -7.37 12.95
CA LYS A 402 -13.83 -6.48 11.94
C LYS A 402 -12.86 -5.65 11.12
N ASP A 403 -11.59 -5.48 11.46
CA ASP A 403 -10.66 -4.75 10.58
C ASP A 403 -9.26 -5.40 10.57
N PHE A 404 -8.44 -5.20 9.53
CA PHE A 404 -7.01 -5.53 9.52
C PHE A 404 -6.24 -4.24 9.25
N GLU A 405 -5.17 -4.02 10.01
CA GLU A 405 -4.38 -2.81 9.96
C GLU A 405 -2.93 -3.09 9.54
N MET A 406 -2.50 -2.43 8.47
CA MET A 406 -1.09 -2.31 8.11
C MET A 406 -0.73 -0.84 7.95
N ARG A 407 0.17 -0.34 8.80
CA ARG A 407 0.64 1.06 8.79
C ARG A 407 2.17 1.11 8.72
N VAL A 408 2.70 2.17 8.12
CA VAL A 408 4.14 2.50 8.12
C VAL A 408 4.30 3.91 8.68
N GLY A 409 5.29 4.10 9.56
CA GLY A 409 5.66 5.40 10.12
C GLY A 409 4.59 6.00 11.04
N THR A 410 4.36 5.41 12.21
CA THR A 410 3.56 6.00 13.30
C THR A 410 4.40 6.16 14.56
N THR A 411 4.14 7.18 15.37
CA THR A 411 4.70 7.30 16.73
C THR A 411 3.68 6.84 17.76
N VAL A 412 4.10 6.02 18.73
CA VAL A 412 3.28 5.70 19.90
C VAL A 412 3.64 6.71 21.00
N GLY A 413 2.77 7.70 21.26
CA GLY A 413 2.93 8.73 22.30
C GLY A 413 3.23 10.15 21.77
N ALA A 414 2.86 11.19 22.53
CA ALA A 414 2.74 12.58 22.09
C ALA A 414 4.07 13.40 22.04
N SER A 415 5.19 12.80 21.64
CA SER A 415 6.48 13.50 21.54
C SER A 415 7.13 13.38 20.15
N LEU A 416 7.22 14.53 19.45
CA LEU A 416 7.81 14.75 18.11
C LEU A 416 9.32 15.09 18.15
N PRO A 417 10.11 14.93 17.06
CA PRO A 417 9.90 14.11 15.86
C PRO A 417 11.10 13.18 15.56
N MET A 418 10.87 12.07 14.86
CA MET A 418 11.88 11.56 13.96
C MET A 418 11.62 12.19 12.59
N SER A 419 12.60 12.92 12.05
CA SER A 419 12.70 13.15 10.61
C SER A 419 13.49 11.96 10.04
N GLY A 420 12.76 10.96 9.56
CA GLY A 420 13.30 9.70 9.07
C GLY A 420 12.74 9.38 7.69
N TRP A 421 13.52 8.68 6.88
CA TRP A 421 13.09 8.26 5.54
C TRP A 421 13.21 6.75 5.39
N VAL A 422 12.21 6.15 4.78
CA VAL A 422 12.20 4.76 4.35
C VAL A 422 12.16 4.70 2.84
N ASP A 423 13.00 3.86 2.25
CA ASP A 423 13.09 3.66 0.80
C ASP A 423 13.23 2.16 0.49
N GLU A 424 12.67 1.73 -0.64
CA GLU A 424 12.66 0.35 -1.16
C GLU A 424 12.32 -0.75 -0.12
N LEU A 425 11.11 -0.70 0.46
CA LEU A 425 10.63 -1.64 1.48
C LEU A 425 10.23 -3.00 0.88
N ARG A 426 10.95 -4.09 1.19
CA ARG A 426 10.69 -5.44 0.65
C ARG A 426 10.43 -6.49 1.74
N PHE A 427 9.42 -7.34 1.48
CA PHE A 427 9.15 -8.58 2.23
C PHE A 427 9.39 -9.81 1.34
N SER A 428 10.06 -10.82 1.89
CA SER A 428 10.39 -12.06 1.18
C SER A 428 10.18 -13.29 2.05
N ARG A 429 9.74 -14.39 1.44
CA ARG A 429 9.43 -15.66 2.14
C ARG A 429 10.63 -16.58 2.35
N VAL A 430 11.83 -16.06 2.15
CA VAL A 430 13.10 -16.77 2.28
C VAL A 430 14.06 -15.93 3.10
N ALA A 431 15.03 -16.59 3.74
CA ALA A 431 16.18 -15.93 4.34
C ALA A 431 17.17 -15.51 3.23
N ARG A 432 17.30 -14.20 2.97
CA ARG A 432 18.19 -13.67 1.92
C ARG A 432 19.62 -13.40 2.42
N TYR A 433 19.78 -13.20 3.73
CA TYR A 433 21.07 -12.91 4.36
C TYR A 433 21.46 -14.00 5.35
N HIS A 434 22.66 -14.55 5.18
CA HIS A 434 23.17 -15.65 6.00
C HIS A 434 24.53 -15.36 6.67
N LYS A 435 25.26 -14.36 6.16
CA LYS A 435 26.60 -13.95 6.61
C LYS A 435 26.86 -12.52 6.14
N ASP A 436 27.93 -11.92 6.65
CA ASP A 436 28.38 -10.59 6.22
C ASP A 436 28.64 -10.53 4.71
N GLY A 437 28.25 -9.40 4.12
CA GLY A 437 28.39 -9.12 2.70
C GLY A 437 28.18 -7.64 2.40
N ALA A 438 28.21 -7.29 1.12
CA ALA A 438 27.81 -5.94 0.70
C ALA A 438 26.29 -5.79 0.86
N PRO A 439 25.79 -4.59 1.22
CA PRO A 439 24.36 -4.32 1.09
C PRO A 439 23.94 -4.44 -0.38
N PRO A 440 22.65 -4.69 -0.63
CA PRO A 440 22.14 -4.74 -1.99
C PRO A 440 22.33 -3.38 -2.69
N GLN A 441 22.29 -3.40 -4.01
CA GLN A 441 22.01 -2.18 -4.78
C GLN A 441 20.50 -1.89 -4.73
N SER A 442 20.03 -0.98 -5.58
CA SER A 442 18.61 -0.71 -5.75
C SER A 442 17.83 -1.98 -6.14
N PHE A 443 16.59 -2.04 -5.67
CA PHE A 443 15.58 -3.01 -6.06
C PHE A 443 14.70 -2.54 -7.23
N THR A 444 14.66 -1.23 -7.50
CA THR A 444 13.94 -0.64 -8.65
C THR A 444 14.69 -0.80 -9.96
N TYR A 445 13.93 -0.96 -11.04
CA TYR A 445 14.43 -0.85 -12.41
C TYR A 445 14.50 0.62 -12.86
N ASN A 446 13.54 1.47 -12.51
CA ASN A 446 13.48 2.84 -13.02
C ASN A 446 14.46 3.82 -12.38
N TYR A 447 14.92 3.54 -11.16
CA TYR A 447 15.84 4.42 -10.42
C TYR A 447 17.09 3.72 -9.89
N GLY A 448 17.26 2.45 -10.23
CA GLY A 448 18.47 1.69 -9.91
C GLY A 448 19.69 2.04 -10.77
N PRO A 449 20.84 1.41 -10.51
CA PRO A 449 22.09 1.67 -11.24
C PRO A 449 22.01 1.43 -12.75
N ASP A 450 21.12 0.53 -13.17
CA ASP A 450 20.90 0.16 -14.57
C ASP A 450 19.61 0.79 -15.15
N ALA A 451 19.14 1.89 -14.54
CA ALA A 451 17.94 2.59 -14.98
C ALA A 451 18.04 3.02 -16.46
N PRO A 452 16.96 2.85 -17.24
CA PRO A 452 16.97 3.23 -18.64
C PRO A 452 17.09 4.75 -18.80
N GLU A 453 17.92 5.17 -19.75
CA GLU A 453 18.00 6.56 -20.16
C GLU A 453 16.69 7.02 -20.80
N PRO A 454 16.32 8.31 -20.68
CA PRO A 454 15.19 8.87 -21.40
C PRO A 454 15.30 8.61 -22.90
N SER A 455 14.21 8.13 -23.48
CA SER A 455 14.14 7.80 -24.90
C SER A 455 14.39 9.02 -25.80
N ARG A 456 14.85 8.74 -27.02
CA ARG A 456 15.35 9.74 -27.98
C ARG A 456 14.75 9.50 -29.36
N PRO A 457 14.61 10.55 -30.19
CA PRO A 457 14.16 10.40 -31.57
C PRO A 457 15.03 9.38 -32.31
N ASN A 458 14.38 8.41 -32.94
CA ASN A 458 15.03 7.39 -33.79
C ASN A 458 14.31 7.18 -35.13
N GLY A 459 13.25 7.94 -35.37
CA GLY A 459 12.51 8.04 -36.63
C GLY A 459 12.97 9.19 -37.53
N PRO A 460 12.29 9.38 -38.67
CA PRO A 460 12.54 10.52 -39.56
C PRO A 460 12.18 11.86 -38.89
N PRO A 461 12.69 13.00 -39.39
CA PRO A 461 12.28 14.31 -38.90
C PRO A 461 10.79 14.56 -39.15
N LEU A 462 10.17 15.38 -38.30
CA LEU A 462 8.77 15.81 -38.45
C LEU A 462 8.52 16.39 -39.85
N LEU A 463 7.54 15.83 -40.57
CA LEU A 463 7.11 16.35 -41.87
C LEU A 463 6.49 17.76 -41.78
N PHE A 464 5.86 18.07 -40.64
CA PHE A 464 5.14 19.32 -40.39
C PHE A 464 5.59 19.97 -39.07
N ALA A 465 6.85 20.43 -38.99
CA ALA A 465 7.35 21.13 -37.82
C ALA A 465 6.83 22.59 -37.76
N SER A 466 6.49 23.08 -36.57
CA SER A 466 5.77 24.34 -36.31
C SER A 466 6.48 25.63 -36.76
N ASN A 467 7.74 25.57 -37.21
CA ASN A 467 8.56 26.73 -37.59
C ASN A 467 9.33 26.55 -38.91
N THR A 468 8.95 25.57 -39.73
CA THR A 468 9.59 25.33 -41.03
C THR A 468 8.53 25.02 -42.07
N ALA A 469 8.66 25.61 -43.27
CA ALA A 469 7.86 25.18 -44.40
C ALA A 469 8.08 23.69 -44.65
N ALA A 470 7.00 22.95 -44.88
CA ALA A 470 7.11 21.55 -45.23
C ALA A 470 7.93 21.41 -46.53
N PRO A 471 8.77 20.37 -46.67
CA PRO A 471 9.56 20.17 -47.88
C PRO A 471 8.63 19.99 -49.09
N ASP A 472 8.97 20.61 -50.22
CA ASP A 472 8.30 20.40 -51.50
C ASP A 472 9.29 19.81 -52.52
N PRO A 473 9.11 18.56 -52.98
CA PRO A 473 8.01 17.64 -52.63
C PRO A 473 8.17 16.99 -51.24
N LEU A 474 7.05 16.57 -50.64
CA LEU A 474 7.03 15.88 -49.33
C LEU A 474 7.73 14.51 -49.41
N PRO A 475 8.75 14.24 -48.58
CA PRO A 475 9.47 12.98 -48.58
C PRO A 475 8.71 11.90 -47.79
N LEU A 476 7.68 11.30 -48.39
CA LEU A 476 6.84 10.29 -47.71
C LEU A 476 7.58 8.97 -47.42
N GLY A 477 8.60 8.62 -48.23
CA GLY A 477 9.37 7.39 -48.05
C GLY A 477 8.51 6.12 -48.07
N GLY A 478 8.89 5.12 -47.28
CA GLY A 478 8.15 3.86 -47.10
C GLY A 478 7.17 3.85 -45.91
N TYR A 479 6.93 5.00 -45.28
CA TYR A 479 6.12 5.12 -44.07
C TYR A 479 4.62 5.13 -44.39
N LYS A 480 3.80 4.66 -43.43
CA LYS A 480 2.35 4.82 -43.50
C LYS A 480 2.00 6.25 -43.09
N HIS A 481 1.23 6.94 -43.93
CA HIS A 481 0.76 8.31 -43.66
C HIS A 481 -0.75 8.33 -43.60
N VAL A 482 -1.31 9.10 -42.68
CA VAL A 482 -2.70 9.54 -42.79
C VAL A 482 -2.77 10.46 -44.01
N PHE A 483 -3.77 10.26 -44.86
CA PHE A 483 -3.98 11.12 -46.01
C PHE A 483 -4.55 12.46 -45.53
N ILE A 484 -3.68 13.46 -45.39
CA ILE A 484 -4.05 14.81 -44.95
C ILE A 484 -4.17 15.67 -46.20
N ASP A 485 -5.40 15.80 -46.68
CA ASP A 485 -5.77 16.49 -47.92
C ASP A 485 -5.05 17.84 -48.10
N ASP A 486 -5.15 18.72 -47.11
CA ASP A 486 -4.58 20.08 -47.17
C ASP A 486 -3.05 20.14 -47.13
N ALA A 487 -2.40 19.03 -46.77
CA ALA A 487 -0.96 18.98 -46.57
C ALA A 487 -0.24 18.16 -47.64
N ILE A 488 -0.87 17.10 -48.17
CA ILE A 488 -0.25 16.13 -49.07
C ILE A 488 -0.63 16.37 -50.54
N LEU A 489 -1.79 16.99 -50.81
CA LEU A 489 -2.27 17.19 -52.18
C LEU A 489 -1.92 18.58 -52.72
N ASP A 490 -1.23 18.63 -53.86
CA ASP A 490 -0.92 19.87 -54.59
C ASP A 490 -2.17 20.58 -55.14
N ARG A 491 -3.18 19.80 -55.57
CA ARG A 491 -4.43 20.36 -56.11
C ARG A 491 -5.64 19.48 -55.86
N GLN A 492 -6.74 20.12 -55.49
CA GLN A 492 -8.07 19.51 -55.39
C GLN A 492 -9.09 20.26 -56.27
N SER A 493 -9.93 19.54 -57.01
CA SER A 493 -11.02 20.15 -57.79
C SER A 493 -12.14 19.16 -58.06
N GLY A 494 -13.39 19.58 -57.86
CA GLY A 494 -14.57 18.75 -58.16
C GLY A 494 -14.75 17.56 -57.20
N LEU A 495 -14.25 17.66 -55.97
CA LEU A 495 -14.39 16.61 -54.94
C LEU A 495 -15.65 16.83 -54.08
N THR A 496 -16.25 15.72 -53.65
CA THR A 496 -17.30 15.70 -52.63
C THR A 496 -16.87 14.73 -51.55
N ILE A 497 -16.79 15.20 -50.30
CA ILE A 497 -16.55 14.30 -49.16
C ILE A 497 -17.81 13.44 -48.98
N ALA A 498 -17.63 12.13 -49.07
CA ALA A 498 -18.66 11.15 -48.79
C ALA A 498 -18.14 10.16 -47.76
N SER A 499 -18.92 9.92 -46.70
CA SER A 499 -18.62 8.83 -45.78
C SER A 499 -18.70 7.51 -46.53
N ASN A 500 -17.73 6.61 -46.30
CA ASN A 500 -17.78 5.27 -46.86
C ASN A 500 -19.06 4.58 -46.37
N PRO A 501 -19.97 4.13 -47.25
CA PRO A 501 -21.18 3.45 -46.82
C PRO A 501 -20.82 2.17 -46.07
N TRP A 502 -21.59 1.83 -45.03
CA TRP A 502 -21.40 0.55 -44.36
C TRP A 502 -21.58 -0.59 -45.37
N THR A 503 -20.63 -1.52 -45.41
CA THR A 503 -20.76 -2.76 -46.18
C THR A 503 -21.12 -3.90 -45.24
N SER A 504 -21.76 -4.95 -45.76
CA SER A 504 -21.93 -6.20 -45.01
C SER A 504 -20.56 -6.70 -44.57
N ARG A 505 -20.39 -6.97 -43.27
CA ARG A 505 -19.12 -7.44 -42.69
C ARG A 505 -19.24 -8.93 -42.37
N THR A 506 -18.13 -9.66 -42.55
CA THR A 506 -18.01 -11.03 -42.04
C THR A 506 -18.08 -10.99 -40.52
N LYS A 507 -19.01 -11.75 -39.93
CA LYS A 507 -19.09 -11.90 -38.48
C LYS A 507 -18.05 -12.92 -38.02
N THR A 508 -17.26 -12.55 -37.02
CA THR A 508 -16.35 -13.46 -36.31
C THR A 508 -17.14 -14.45 -35.45
N ASP A 509 -16.55 -15.59 -35.10
CA ASP A 509 -17.16 -16.51 -34.13
C ASP A 509 -16.95 -16.08 -32.66
N LEU A 510 -16.05 -15.12 -32.42
CA LEU A 510 -15.85 -14.49 -31.13
C LEU A 510 -16.93 -13.44 -30.85
N ASN A 511 -17.57 -13.51 -29.68
CA ASN A 511 -18.54 -12.53 -29.20
C ASN A 511 -18.02 -11.87 -27.94
N ILE A 512 -17.57 -10.62 -28.06
CA ILE A 512 -16.95 -9.82 -26.99
C ILE A 512 -17.62 -8.44 -26.94
N SER A 513 -17.59 -7.83 -25.76
CA SER A 513 -18.13 -6.48 -25.49
C SER A 513 -17.02 -5.57 -24.99
N GLY A 514 -17.21 -4.25 -25.14
CA GLY A 514 -16.23 -3.24 -24.71
C GLY A 514 -15.26 -2.83 -25.81
N ASP A 515 -14.09 -2.32 -25.39
CA ASP A 515 -13.08 -1.74 -26.28
C ASP A 515 -11.84 -2.66 -26.35
N PRO A 516 -11.85 -3.73 -27.16
CA PRO A 516 -10.76 -4.68 -27.21
C PRO A 516 -9.52 -4.11 -27.91
N SER A 517 -8.35 -4.54 -27.47
CA SER A 517 -7.11 -4.32 -28.22
C SER A 517 -6.89 -5.47 -29.21
N VAL A 518 -6.61 -5.13 -30.47
CA VAL A 518 -6.38 -6.10 -31.55
C VAL A 518 -4.97 -5.90 -32.09
N LEU A 519 -4.16 -6.96 -32.03
CA LEU A 519 -2.78 -6.95 -32.51
C LEU A 519 -2.53 -8.14 -33.43
N GLU A 520 -1.70 -7.97 -34.45
CA GLU A 520 -1.13 -9.08 -35.20
C GLU A 520 0.29 -9.31 -34.67
N VAL A 521 0.51 -10.45 -34.03
CA VAL A 521 1.78 -10.81 -33.40
C VAL A 521 2.29 -12.08 -34.06
N ASP A 522 3.45 -11.99 -34.71
CA ASP A 522 4.14 -13.11 -35.35
C ASP A 522 3.23 -13.92 -36.33
N GLY A 523 2.35 -13.20 -37.06
CA GLY A 523 1.41 -13.77 -38.04
C GLY A 523 0.12 -14.33 -37.44
N GLN A 524 -0.12 -14.13 -36.14
CA GLN A 524 -1.36 -14.51 -35.46
C GLN A 524 -2.06 -13.27 -34.91
N ILE A 525 -3.37 -13.18 -35.12
CA ILE A 525 -4.21 -12.13 -34.56
C ILE A 525 -4.50 -12.45 -33.11
N ARG A 526 -4.25 -11.49 -32.22
CA ARG A 526 -4.55 -11.55 -30.80
C ARG A 526 -5.54 -10.46 -30.43
N ILE A 527 -6.58 -10.84 -29.70
CA ILE A 527 -7.56 -9.93 -29.14
C ILE A 527 -7.46 -9.97 -27.63
N TYR A 528 -7.22 -8.82 -27.03
CA TYR A 528 -7.20 -8.60 -25.60
C TYR A 528 -8.49 -7.89 -25.20
N THR A 529 -9.22 -8.45 -24.24
CA THR A 529 -10.45 -7.83 -23.74
C THR A 529 -10.66 -8.22 -22.28
N THR A 530 -11.31 -7.33 -21.53
CA THR A 530 -11.77 -7.68 -20.20
C THR A 530 -13.07 -8.47 -20.31
N ASN A 531 -13.06 -9.71 -19.83
CA ASN A 531 -14.25 -10.54 -19.76
C ASN A 531 -14.99 -10.24 -18.46
N GLY A 532 -16.31 -10.04 -18.52
CA GLY A 532 -17.14 -9.71 -17.36
C GLY A 532 -17.83 -8.35 -17.50
N ASP A 533 -18.84 -8.10 -16.66
CA ASP A 533 -19.71 -6.94 -16.76
C ASP A 533 -19.12 -5.69 -16.09
N MET A 534 -17.91 -5.26 -16.48
CA MET A 534 -17.22 -4.13 -15.81
C MET A 534 -18.09 -2.88 -15.60
N TRP A 535 -19.05 -2.65 -16.49
CA TRP A 535 -19.87 -1.44 -16.55
C TRP A 535 -21.16 -1.49 -15.74
N ASN A 536 -21.75 -2.67 -15.48
CA ASN A 536 -22.88 -2.79 -14.54
C ASN A 536 -22.44 -3.06 -13.08
N LEU A 537 -21.14 -3.06 -12.79
CA LEU A 537 -20.61 -3.38 -11.44
C LEU A 537 -20.75 -2.24 -10.42
N GLY A 538 -21.07 -1.02 -10.83
CA GLY A 538 -21.25 0.15 -9.95
C GLY A 538 -20.04 0.43 -9.03
N PRO A 539 -20.17 1.35 -8.04
CA PRO A 539 -19.12 1.65 -7.06
C PRO A 539 -18.90 0.52 -6.02
N THR A 540 -19.44 -0.67 -6.26
CA THR A 540 -19.38 -1.84 -5.37
C THR A 540 -18.83 -3.04 -6.12
N TYR A 541 -17.60 -2.89 -6.60
CA TYR A 541 -16.79 -3.97 -7.17
C TYR A 541 -16.68 -5.18 -6.21
N GLU A 542 -16.63 -4.94 -4.89
CA GLU A 542 -16.54 -5.98 -3.84
C GLU A 542 -17.78 -6.90 -3.70
N ILE A 543 -19.00 -6.39 -3.91
CA ILE A 543 -20.22 -7.21 -3.75
C ILE A 543 -20.21 -8.36 -4.78
N ASN A 544 -19.64 -8.11 -5.96
CA ASN A 544 -19.65 -9.06 -7.06
C ASN A 544 -18.50 -10.08 -6.98
N LEU A 545 -17.37 -9.75 -6.34
CA LEU A 545 -16.35 -10.74 -5.96
C LEU A 545 -16.92 -11.78 -4.97
N LYS A 546 -17.76 -11.34 -4.03
CA LYS A 546 -18.50 -12.22 -3.10
C LYS A 546 -19.59 -13.04 -3.78
N GLU A 547 -20.14 -12.57 -4.91
CA GLU A 547 -21.09 -13.31 -5.77
C GLU A 547 -20.41 -14.18 -6.86
N GLY A 548 -19.07 -14.27 -6.89
CA GLY A 548 -18.34 -15.09 -7.85
C GLY A 548 -18.25 -14.51 -9.26
N ARG A 549 -18.55 -13.22 -9.47
CA ARG A 549 -18.40 -12.55 -10.77
C ARG A 549 -17.06 -11.83 -10.82
N ARG A 550 -16.11 -12.37 -11.59
CA ARG A 550 -14.76 -11.79 -11.75
C ARG A 550 -14.58 -11.18 -13.13
N SER A 551 -14.24 -9.88 -13.17
CA SER A 551 -13.73 -9.24 -14.38
C SER A 551 -12.22 -9.44 -14.48
N ALA A 552 -11.74 -10.01 -15.59
CA ALA A 552 -10.33 -10.31 -15.79
C ALA A 552 -9.90 -10.09 -17.24
N GLN A 553 -8.65 -9.64 -17.44
CA GLN A 553 -8.09 -9.45 -18.77
C GLN A 553 -7.80 -10.80 -19.42
N SER A 554 -8.37 -11.03 -20.59
CA SER A 554 -8.23 -12.29 -21.33
C SER A 554 -7.68 -12.05 -22.73
N VAL A 555 -7.07 -13.09 -23.30
CA VAL A 555 -6.58 -13.11 -24.68
C VAL A 555 -7.30 -14.17 -25.53
N TYR A 556 -7.52 -13.86 -26.80
CA TYR A 556 -8.05 -14.77 -27.81
C TYR A 556 -7.17 -14.71 -29.04
N THR A 557 -6.98 -15.84 -29.72
CA THR A 557 -6.02 -15.95 -30.84
C THR A 557 -6.70 -16.45 -32.11
N SER A 558 -6.29 -15.95 -33.27
CA SER A 558 -6.82 -16.39 -34.57
C SER A 558 -5.74 -16.33 -35.65
N ASP A 559 -5.74 -17.30 -36.57
CA ASP A 559 -4.84 -17.31 -37.72
C ASP A 559 -5.42 -16.58 -38.95
N ASP A 560 -6.74 -16.32 -38.96
CA ASP A 560 -7.46 -15.73 -40.11
C ASP A 560 -8.31 -14.49 -39.76
N GLY A 561 -8.40 -14.14 -38.48
CA GLY A 561 -9.17 -13.00 -37.98
C GLY A 561 -10.69 -13.22 -37.98
N ILE A 562 -11.15 -14.44 -38.26
CA ILE A 562 -12.57 -14.81 -38.35
C ILE A 562 -12.90 -15.88 -37.33
N THR A 563 -12.06 -16.91 -37.22
CA THR A 563 -12.21 -18.03 -36.28
C THR A 563 -11.22 -17.89 -35.14
N PHE A 564 -11.73 -17.73 -33.92
CA PHE A 564 -10.94 -17.50 -32.72
C PHE A 564 -10.86 -18.74 -31.83
N THR A 565 -9.68 -18.94 -31.27
CA THR A 565 -9.38 -19.94 -30.25
C THR A 565 -9.23 -19.24 -28.91
N THR A 566 -9.87 -19.81 -27.88
CA THR A 566 -9.60 -19.46 -26.48
C THR A 566 -8.45 -20.35 -26.00
N PRO A 567 -7.21 -19.84 -25.85
CA PRO A 567 -6.12 -20.64 -25.35
C PRO A 567 -6.36 -21.07 -23.90
N ASN A 568 -5.96 -22.29 -23.55
CA ASN A 568 -5.92 -22.74 -22.17
C ASN A 568 -4.54 -22.40 -21.59
N LEU A 569 -4.47 -21.31 -20.81
CA LEU A 569 -3.21 -20.82 -20.24
C LEU A 569 -2.91 -21.42 -18.87
N GLY A 570 -3.94 -21.71 -18.05
CA GLY A 570 -3.76 -22.35 -16.75
C GLY A 570 -3.10 -21.49 -15.67
N PHE A 571 -2.91 -20.19 -15.90
CA PHE A 571 -2.22 -19.30 -14.95
C PHE A 571 -3.02 -19.02 -13.68
N TYR A 572 -4.35 -18.92 -13.80
CA TYR A 572 -5.24 -18.55 -12.72
C TYR A 572 -6.40 -19.52 -12.62
N GLU A 573 -6.79 -19.86 -11.40
CA GLU A 573 -8.02 -20.61 -11.11
C GLU A 573 -9.19 -19.64 -10.93
N LEU A 574 -10.22 -19.79 -11.76
CA LEU A 574 -11.46 -19.01 -11.70
C LEU A 574 -12.63 -19.98 -11.60
N ASP A 575 -13.45 -19.83 -10.57
CA ASP A 575 -14.62 -20.68 -10.29
C ASP A 575 -14.31 -22.19 -10.29
N GLY A 576 -13.15 -22.58 -9.72
CA GLY A 576 -12.70 -23.97 -9.67
C GLY A 576 -12.12 -24.51 -10.98
N ASN A 577 -11.89 -23.63 -11.97
CA ASN A 577 -11.41 -24.00 -13.29
C ASN A 577 -10.16 -23.19 -13.71
N THR A 578 -9.10 -23.90 -14.10
CA THR A 578 -7.87 -23.31 -14.66
C THR A 578 -7.88 -23.24 -16.18
N ASN A 579 -8.85 -23.87 -16.84
CA ASN A 579 -9.01 -23.83 -18.30
C ASN A 579 -9.64 -22.50 -18.75
N ASN A 580 -8.82 -21.47 -18.80
CA ASN A 580 -9.18 -20.12 -19.23
C ASN A 580 -8.01 -19.44 -19.95
N SER A 581 -8.30 -18.31 -20.61
CA SER A 581 -7.32 -17.49 -21.33
C SER A 581 -6.96 -16.19 -20.59
N VAL A 582 -7.08 -16.20 -19.26
CA VAL A 582 -6.83 -15.02 -18.44
C VAL A 582 -5.32 -14.78 -18.34
N VAL A 583 -4.94 -13.53 -18.63
CA VAL A 583 -3.56 -13.06 -18.61
C VAL A 583 -3.29 -12.06 -17.47
N ILE A 584 -4.32 -11.39 -16.96
CA ILE A 584 -4.27 -10.55 -15.75
C ILE A 584 -5.57 -10.79 -14.98
N LYS A 585 -5.47 -11.19 -13.71
CA LYS A 585 -6.63 -11.54 -12.86
C LYS A 585 -7.36 -10.31 -12.33
N GLU A 586 -6.65 -9.18 -12.24
CA GLU A 586 -7.17 -7.89 -11.80
C GLU A 586 -8.17 -7.30 -12.81
N PRO A 587 -9.14 -6.48 -12.34
CA PRO A 587 -10.17 -5.88 -13.17
C PRO A 587 -9.66 -4.68 -13.97
N VAL A 588 -8.64 -4.91 -14.78
CA VAL A 588 -8.03 -3.87 -15.58
C VAL A 588 -8.68 -3.77 -16.95
N HIS A 589 -8.72 -2.55 -17.49
CA HIS A 589 -9.24 -2.23 -18.82
C HIS A 589 -8.30 -1.26 -19.55
N CYS A 590 -8.55 -1.02 -20.85
CA CYS A 590 -7.90 -0.10 -21.79
C CYS A 590 -7.01 -0.82 -22.83
N GLN A 591 -5.83 -0.29 -23.15
CA GLN A 591 -5.16 -0.61 -24.41
C GLN A 591 -3.85 -1.38 -24.24
N VAL A 592 -3.75 -2.51 -24.93
CA VAL A 592 -2.52 -3.24 -25.19
C VAL A 592 -1.90 -2.75 -26.51
N PHE A 593 -0.60 -2.49 -26.52
CA PHE A 593 0.17 -2.15 -27.72
C PHE A 593 1.54 -2.84 -27.74
N GLU A 594 2.06 -3.09 -28.94
CA GLU A 594 3.46 -3.47 -29.14
C GLU A 594 4.30 -2.20 -29.20
N ASP A 595 5.34 -2.12 -28.37
CA ASP A 595 6.26 -1.00 -28.34
C ASP A 595 7.22 -1.08 -29.53
N THR A 596 7.03 -0.17 -30.48
CA THR A 596 7.85 -0.07 -31.69
C THR A 596 9.17 0.68 -31.47
N ASN A 597 9.43 1.17 -30.25
CA ASN A 597 10.73 1.74 -29.91
C ASN A 597 11.82 0.65 -29.98
N PRO A 598 12.80 0.73 -30.89
CA PRO A 598 13.88 -0.25 -30.99
C PRO A 598 14.76 -0.35 -29.75
N ASP A 599 14.76 0.70 -28.90
CA ASP A 599 15.51 0.74 -27.66
C ASP A 599 14.70 0.21 -26.45
N ALA A 600 13.42 -0.16 -26.64
CA ALA A 600 12.61 -0.75 -25.58
C ALA A 600 13.21 -2.09 -25.13
N PRO A 601 13.29 -2.35 -23.81
CA PRO A 601 13.76 -3.63 -23.31
C PRO A 601 12.91 -4.78 -23.87
N ALA A 602 13.53 -5.89 -24.26
CA ALA A 602 12.82 -7.06 -24.79
C ALA A 602 11.76 -7.59 -23.81
N ALA A 603 11.97 -7.42 -22.50
CA ALA A 603 11.02 -7.76 -21.45
C ALA A 603 9.74 -6.89 -21.45
N ALA A 604 9.77 -5.71 -22.07
CA ALA A 604 8.63 -4.79 -22.23
C ALA A 604 8.29 -4.53 -23.71
N ARG A 605 8.47 -5.55 -24.57
CA ARG A 605 8.04 -5.52 -25.98
C ARG A 605 6.56 -5.14 -26.10
N PHE A 606 5.72 -5.67 -25.22
CA PHE A 606 4.31 -5.30 -25.12
C PHE A 606 4.08 -4.47 -23.87
N LYS A 607 3.18 -3.50 -23.99
CA LYS A 607 2.73 -2.65 -22.90
C LYS A 607 1.21 -2.61 -22.87
N PHE A 608 0.68 -2.44 -21.67
CA PHE A 608 -0.76 -2.27 -21.45
C PHE A 608 -0.93 -1.09 -20.50
N THR A 609 -1.47 0.02 -21.01
CA THR A 609 -1.92 1.13 -20.17
C THR A 609 -3.26 0.76 -19.60
N ALA A 610 -3.24 0.29 -18.36
CA ALA A 610 -4.29 -0.41 -17.68
C ALA A 610 -4.94 0.50 -16.64
N TYR A 611 -6.17 0.92 -16.91
CA TYR A 611 -7.00 1.54 -15.90
C TYR A 611 -7.44 0.47 -14.89
N TYR A 612 -7.11 0.71 -13.63
CA TYR A 612 -7.52 -0.09 -12.50
C TYR A 612 -8.57 0.73 -11.72
N MET A 613 -9.83 0.31 -11.79
CA MET A 613 -10.94 0.95 -11.08
C MET A 613 -10.59 1.14 -9.59
N THR A 614 -10.72 2.37 -9.07
CA THR A 614 -10.38 2.79 -7.68
C THR A 614 -8.89 2.91 -7.32
N ARG A 615 -7.96 2.57 -8.24
CA ARG A 615 -6.51 2.67 -7.98
C ARG A 615 -5.75 3.63 -8.91
N GLY A 616 -6.28 3.92 -10.10
CA GLY A 616 -5.67 4.80 -11.11
C GLY A 616 -5.18 4.02 -12.33
N ILE A 617 -4.25 4.60 -13.10
CA ILE A 617 -3.74 4.00 -14.34
C ILE A 617 -2.35 3.44 -14.10
N TYR A 618 -2.09 2.19 -14.52
CA TYR A 618 -0.79 1.53 -14.42
C TYR A 618 -0.29 1.13 -15.80
N VAL A 619 1.03 1.12 -15.99
CA VAL A 619 1.64 0.39 -17.11
C VAL A 619 1.85 -1.05 -16.66
N TYR A 620 1.37 -2.00 -17.45
CA TYR A 620 1.84 -3.38 -17.41
C TYR A 620 2.75 -3.63 -18.61
N TYR A 621 3.70 -4.53 -18.46
CA TYR A 621 4.62 -4.90 -19.52
C TYR A 621 4.71 -6.42 -19.69
N SER A 622 5.07 -6.86 -20.89
CA SER A 622 5.24 -8.26 -21.22
C SER A 622 6.24 -8.47 -22.36
N PRO A 623 7.09 -9.51 -22.32
CA PRO A 623 7.95 -9.87 -23.45
C PRO A 623 7.17 -10.50 -24.61
N ASP A 624 6.08 -11.19 -24.30
CA ASP A 624 5.35 -12.05 -25.25
C ASP A 624 3.87 -11.69 -25.37
N GLY A 625 3.38 -10.71 -24.60
CA GLY A 625 1.98 -10.30 -24.58
C GLY A 625 1.07 -11.31 -23.89
N ILE A 626 1.61 -12.29 -23.17
CA ILE A 626 0.86 -13.34 -22.45
C ILE A 626 1.21 -13.33 -20.97
N HIS A 627 2.50 -13.22 -20.63
CA HIS A 627 2.98 -13.11 -19.26
C HIS A 627 3.15 -11.64 -18.90
N TRP A 628 2.15 -11.08 -18.21
CA TRP A 628 2.12 -9.67 -17.87
C TRP A 628 2.61 -9.42 -16.45
N ARG A 629 3.27 -8.28 -16.28
CA ARG A 629 3.71 -7.78 -15.00
C ARG A 629 3.35 -6.30 -14.85
N ARG A 630 2.83 -5.92 -13.68
CA ARG A 630 2.59 -4.51 -13.34
C ARG A 630 3.92 -3.80 -13.14
N ASN A 631 4.03 -2.58 -13.64
CA ASN A 631 5.17 -1.69 -13.37
C ASN A 631 5.29 -1.36 -11.87
N GLU A 632 6.48 -0.97 -11.46
CA GLU A 632 6.81 -0.70 -10.05
C GLU A 632 6.19 0.58 -9.48
N THR A 633 5.74 1.50 -10.34
CA THR A 633 4.97 2.68 -9.96
C THR A 633 3.68 2.79 -10.77
N ILE A 634 2.73 3.56 -10.23
CA ILE A 634 1.57 4.05 -10.98
C ILE A 634 2.02 4.90 -12.18
N MET A 635 1.23 4.88 -13.26
CA MET A 635 1.40 5.76 -14.42
C MET A 635 0.81 7.14 -14.12
N GLU A 636 -0.48 7.19 -13.79
CA GLU A 636 -1.22 8.41 -13.45
C GLU A 636 -2.24 8.11 -12.34
N PRO A 637 -2.39 8.97 -11.33
CA PRO A 637 -3.18 8.73 -10.11
C PRO A 637 -4.68 9.06 -10.22
N PHE A 638 -5.25 9.21 -11.42
CA PHE A 638 -6.64 9.62 -11.62
C PHE A 638 -7.48 8.60 -12.40
N ASP A 639 -8.79 8.78 -12.39
CA ASP A 639 -9.75 7.99 -13.15
C ASP A 639 -9.96 8.57 -14.57
N CYS A 640 -10.00 7.70 -15.58
CA CYS A 640 -10.27 8.07 -16.97
C CYS A 640 -11.56 7.48 -17.56
N GLY A 641 -12.24 6.57 -16.85
CA GLY A 641 -13.48 5.84 -17.20
C GLY A 641 -13.67 5.33 -18.65
N GLY A 642 -12.63 5.38 -19.48
CA GLY A 642 -12.57 4.87 -20.85
C GLY A 642 -11.13 4.63 -21.31
N GLY A 643 -10.96 4.36 -22.61
CA GLY A 643 -9.68 4.00 -23.22
C GLY A 643 -8.53 4.99 -22.93
N VAL A 644 -7.32 4.42 -22.85
CA VAL A 644 -6.05 5.14 -22.76
C VAL A 644 -5.26 4.72 -23.99
N GLU A 645 -5.29 5.54 -25.04
CA GLU A 645 -4.66 5.21 -26.32
C GLU A 645 -3.20 5.69 -26.35
N SER A 646 -2.29 4.76 -26.19
CA SER A 646 -0.85 4.95 -26.05
C SER A 646 -0.06 4.41 -27.24
N PHE A 647 0.98 5.12 -27.68
CA PHE A 647 1.90 4.66 -28.72
C PHE A 647 3.25 5.38 -28.66
N TRP A 648 4.27 4.78 -29.29
CA TRP A 648 5.59 5.37 -29.49
C TRP A 648 5.60 6.29 -30.73
N ASP A 649 6.05 7.53 -30.57
CA ASP A 649 6.37 8.48 -31.66
C ASP A 649 7.89 8.48 -31.89
N ASP A 650 8.32 7.77 -32.93
CA ASP A 650 9.74 7.64 -33.30
C ASP A 650 10.38 8.97 -33.74
N GLN A 651 9.59 9.89 -34.32
CA GLN A 651 10.08 11.20 -34.79
C GLN A 651 10.41 12.14 -33.64
N ARG A 652 9.65 12.04 -32.53
CA ARG A 652 9.88 12.85 -31.31
C ARG A 652 10.70 12.13 -30.26
N GLY A 653 10.74 10.80 -30.34
CA GLY A 653 11.35 9.98 -29.31
C GLY A 653 10.55 9.99 -28.02
N GLU A 654 9.22 9.99 -28.10
CA GLU A 654 8.31 10.17 -26.97
C GLU A 654 7.14 9.19 -27.06
N TYR A 655 6.65 8.73 -25.90
CA TYR A 655 5.39 8.00 -25.79
C TYR A 655 4.25 9.00 -25.64
N PHE A 656 3.24 8.87 -26.48
CA PHE A 656 2.02 9.70 -26.45
C PHE A 656 0.89 8.85 -25.90
N SER A 657 0.10 9.41 -24.98
CA SER A 657 -1.19 8.83 -24.60
C SER A 657 -2.31 9.84 -24.66
N TYR A 658 -3.33 9.50 -25.44
CA TYR A 658 -4.62 10.16 -25.37
C TYR A 658 -5.42 9.52 -24.26
N ILE A 659 -5.81 10.33 -23.28
CA ILE A 659 -6.55 9.90 -22.10
C ILE A 659 -7.91 10.57 -22.14
N ARG A 660 -8.97 9.79 -21.97
CA ARG A 660 -10.32 10.34 -21.89
C ARG A 660 -10.50 11.14 -20.60
N ASN A 661 -10.84 12.42 -20.72
CA ASN A 661 -11.18 13.26 -19.57
C ASN A 661 -12.67 13.13 -19.22
N GLU A 662 -12.98 12.49 -18.09
CA GLU A 662 -14.35 12.24 -17.63
C GLU A 662 -14.90 13.25 -16.61
N GLY A 663 -14.25 14.39 -16.39
CA GLY A 663 -14.74 15.42 -15.47
C GLY A 663 -16.18 15.91 -15.72
N TYR A 664 -16.78 15.55 -16.86
CA TYR A 664 -18.14 15.90 -17.28
C TYR A 664 -19.26 14.95 -16.79
N LEU A 665 -19.00 13.66 -16.53
CA LEU A 665 -20.08 12.68 -16.27
C LEU A 665 -20.90 12.95 -15.00
N TRP A 666 -20.41 13.83 -14.11
CA TRP A 666 -20.99 14.06 -12.78
C TRP A 666 -21.42 15.51 -12.50
N GLY A 667 -21.49 16.38 -13.51
CA GLY A 667 -22.28 17.63 -13.42
C GLY A 667 -21.58 18.89 -12.88
N PHE A 668 -20.25 18.97 -12.89
CA PHE A 668 -19.50 20.18 -12.52
C PHE A 668 -18.99 20.93 -13.77
N GLY A 669 -19.38 22.21 -13.93
CA GLY A 669 -19.27 23.02 -15.17
C GLY A 669 -17.85 23.21 -15.72
N THR A 670 -17.62 23.48 -17.00
CA THR A 670 -18.30 24.42 -17.92
C THR A 670 -18.80 23.75 -19.22
N ALA A 671 -19.67 24.43 -19.94
CA ALA A 671 -20.46 23.97 -21.08
C ALA A 671 -19.78 22.97 -22.06
N GLY A 672 -20.17 21.69 -21.98
CA GLY A 672 -20.52 20.84 -23.13
C GLY A 672 -19.46 19.91 -23.75
N GLY A 673 -19.27 18.70 -23.21
CA GLY A 673 -18.88 17.49 -23.98
C GLY A 673 -17.64 16.71 -23.52
N ARG A 674 -17.38 15.55 -24.16
CA ARG A 674 -16.20 14.68 -23.90
C ARG A 674 -14.92 15.34 -24.40
N ALA A 675 -13.87 15.40 -23.58
CA ALA A 675 -12.55 15.88 -23.97
C ALA A 675 -11.50 14.77 -23.91
N SER A 676 -10.42 14.93 -24.68
CA SER A 676 -9.22 14.10 -24.58
C SER A 676 -8.09 14.95 -24.02
N ALA A 677 -7.43 14.43 -22.98
CA ALA A 677 -6.16 14.92 -22.46
C ALA A 677 -5.00 14.19 -23.15
N LEU A 678 -3.84 14.83 -23.22
CA LEU A 678 -2.64 14.26 -23.82
C LEU A 678 -1.48 14.26 -22.83
N ALA A 679 -0.99 13.07 -22.50
CA ALA A 679 0.25 12.90 -21.78
C ALA A 679 1.39 12.54 -22.74
N ARG A 680 2.60 13.00 -22.43
CA ARG A 680 3.82 12.71 -23.20
C ARG A 680 4.96 12.43 -22.24
N THR A 681 5.71 11.36 -22.49
CA THR A 681 6.88 11.04 -21.68
C THR A 681 7.97 10.36 -22.50
N ARG A 682 9.21 10.53 -22.07
CA ARG A 682 10.38 9.79 -22.60
C ARG A 682 10.72 8.57 -21.75
N GLU A 683 10.07 8.45 -20.59
CA GLU A 683 10.35 7.46 -19.55
C GLU A 683 9.02 6.79 -19.17
N PRO A 684 8.45 5.94 -20.04
CA PRO A 684 7.08 5.43 -19.90
C PRO A 684 6.86 4.54 -18.67
N MET A 685 7.95 4.06 -18.07
CA MET A 685 7.92 3.20 -16.88
C MET A 685 8.04 4.00 -15.58
N LYS A 686 8.35 5.30 -15.61
CA LYS A 686 8.27 6.19 -14.43
C LYS A 686 6.86 6.78 -14.32
N PRO A 687 6.46 7.41 -13.19
CA PRO A 687 5.23 8.18 -13.14
C PRO A 687 5.21 9.27 -14.20
N TRP A 688 4.05 9.49 -14.81
CA TRP A 688 3.95 10.41 -15.93
C TRP A 688 3.80 11.85 -15.42
N PRO A 689 4.36 12.85 -16.13
CA PRO A 689 4.26 14.22 -15.67
C PRO A 689 2.83 14.73 -15.73
N PHE A 690 2.26 15.05 -14.56
CA PHE A 690 1.04 15.83 -14.42
C PHE A 690 1.28 16.97 -13.43
N THR A 691 0.50 18.05 -13.55
CA THR A 691 0.53 19.15 -12.58
C THR A 691 -0.75 19.07 -11.74
N PRO A 692 -0.68 18.70 -10.44
CA PRO A 692 -1.86 18.71 -9.59
C PRO A 692 -2.50 20.10 -9.57
N ALA A 693 -3.82 20.17 -9.70
CA ALA A 693 -4.52 21.45 -9.61
C ALA A 693 -4.49 22.01 -8.17
N ASP A 694 -4.17 23.31 -8.00
CA ASP A 694 -4.17 24.01 -6.70
C ASP A 694 -5.53 23.93 -5.96
N ASN A 695 -6.61 23.69 -6.71
CA ASN A 695 -7.98 23.55 -6.23
C ASN A 695 -8.44 22.09 -6.33
N ALA A 696 -7.80 21.18 -5.59
CA ALA A 696 -8.25 19.79 -5.40
C ALA A 696 -9.69 19.66 -4.84
N ASN A 697 -10.37 20.79 -4.56
CA ASN A 697 -11.78 20.89 -4.18
C ASN A 697 -12.79 20.70 -5.34
N VAL A 698 -12.39 20.15 -6.49
CA VAL A 698 -13.41 19.61 -7.41
C VAL A 698 -13.86 18.28 -6.83
N PHE A 699 -14.76 18.38 -5.85
CA PHE A 699 -15.42 17.27 -5.17
C PHE A 699 -16.18 16.41 -6.19
N ILE A 700 -15.48 15.48 -6.82
CA ILE A 700 -16.12 14.32 -7.42
C ILE A 700 -16.31 13.37 -6.24
N ASP A 701 -17.58 13.16 -5.83
CA ASP A 701 -18.14 12.08 -4.99
C ASP A 701 -17.55 11.75 -3.60
N ALA A 702 -16.95 12.69 -2.86
CA ALA A 702 -16.20 12.43 -1.60
C ALA A 702 -14.81 11.77 -1.80
N TRP A 703 -14.14 12.04 -2.92
CA TRP A 703 -12.84 11.48 -3.29
C TRP A 703 -11.75 12.57 -3.29
N ASP A 704 -10.53 12.19 -2.85
CA ASP A 704 -9.32 13.03 -2.90
C ASP A 704 -8.41 12.72 -4.12
N MET A 705 -8.81 11.88 -5.07
CA MET A 705 -7.97 11.57 -6.25
C MET A 705 -7.86 12.81 -7.17
N PRO A 706 -6.70 13.05 -7.80
CA PRO A 706 -6.57 14.09 -8.82
C PRO A 706 -7.62 13.91 -9.91
N SER A 707 -8.02 15.00 -10.56
CA SER A 707 -8.95 14.94 -11.67
C SER A 707 -8.32 15.63 -12.87
N MET A 708 -8.55 15.08 -14.07
CA MET A 708 -8.06 15.63 -15.35
C MET A 708 -8.67 16.99 -15.74
N SER A 709 -9.05 17.85 -14.80
CA SER A 709 -9.71 19.12 -15.08
C SER A 709 -8.76 20.18 -15.65
N THR A 710 -7.45 20.13 -15.36
CA THR A 710 -6.42 21.04 -15.93
C THR A 710 -4.98 20.47 -15.97
N GLU A 711 -4.78 19.24 -15.50
CA GLU A 711 -3.46 18.70 -15.16
C GLU A 711 -2.63 18.26 -16.38
N LEU A 712 -3.32 18.00 -17.50
CA LEU A 712 -2.75 17.62 -18.78
C LEU A 712 -3.27 18.53 -19.91
N PRO A 713 -2.48 18.80 -20.95
CA PRO A 713 -2.95 19.54 -22.13
C PRO A 713 -4.16 18.87 -22.80
N THR A 714 -5.19 19.65 -23.11
CA THR A 714 -6.37 19.20 -23.87
C THR A 714 -6.19 19.54 -25.36
N PRO A 715 -5.73 18.59 -26.22
CA PRO A 715 -5.60 18.83 -27.66
C PRO A 715 -6.93 18.86 -28.41
N ILE A 716 -7.96 18.19 -27.89
CA ILE A 716 -9.26 18.03 -28.57
C ILE A 716 -10.36 18.27 -27.53
N ALA A 717 -11.02 19.43 -27.65
CA ALA A 717 -12.23 19.76 -26.92
C ALA A 717 -13.44 19.68 -27.87
N PRO A 718 -14.66 19.40 -27.37
CA PRO A 718 -15.87 19.65 -28.13
C PRO A 718 -15.90 21.13 -28.55
N GLY A 719 -16.18 21.37 -29.84
CA GLY A 719 -16.36 22.72 -30.39
C GLY A 719 -17.73 23.31 -30.11
#